data_AF-A0A212CNT1-F1
#
_entry.id   AF-A0A212CNT1-F1
#
_cell.length_a   1.000
_cell.length_b   1.000
_cell.length_c   1.000
_cell.angle_alpha   90.00
_cell.angle_beta   90.00
_cell.angle_gamma   90.00
#
_symmetry.space_group_name_H-M   'P 1'
#
loop_
_entity.id
_entity.type
_entity.pdbx_description
1 polymer ?
#
loop_
_entity_poly.entity_id
_entity_poly.type
_entity_poly.pdbx_seq_one_letter_code
_entity_poly.pdbx_strand_id
1 'polypeptide(L)'
;MNISSRDSAVPVFLLRNCAGHLSGSLRTIGAVAVGQLGVRVFHSSPAASSLDFIGGPAILLGLISLATDDHSMYAAVKVLHLVLTSNVMCDHLMQHICGYQIMAFLLRKKTSFLNHRIFQLILSITGTAELGFGSSVITNVGVFQHVLCNFELWMNAADNLELSLFSHLVEILQSTREGPRNAEVAHQAQLIPKLVFLFNEPGLTPSKMSTIIAILGCQLRGHFSLQDLLRIGLFVVYTLKPSSVNEKQICVDGAQDPSLPAGSQTSGKTIWLRNQLLEMLLGVISSSQLHLSSEIKEEMFLNLGSDWFLLFVQGHVHPSTVVLGLKLLLHFLSSPSLRGRFKDGLPAGSWVERSSEGMDIVMDNLKSHPATPDQSPCLLPGFRVLSDFLARHVHIPEVYLIVSTFFLQTPLTELVDGPKDSLDAMLQWLLHKHHTEEVLRAGLCTEGALLLLEMLKATMNQPSTGSGDSAWERTFPASVLQFLGLVHGTYPQDPAWRAPEFLQTLAAVTFPLGTQKGAMTESAQNPSSPEAEAEGDNTAEGLQAPAESHPTRKQLKEFMQLLLREFLLGAPNPKQWMPLEVLLEASPDNATSQQKRDFQSEILLSTMEIFHLMSGGHASMLRGSREPQPNAEAAAAPSLANISHFIQKLVEKLYSGMFSADPRHILLFITEHIMVVIENASSQKDTVINALYSSLNKVILYSLSKPHQSLSECLSLLSILDFLQEHWDIVFATYNSNASFLMCLMHCLLLLSAR
;
A
#
# COMPACT_ATOMS: atom_id res chain seq x y z
N MET A 1 -59.79 -38.82 36.40
CA MET A 1 -60.88 -39.72 36.86
C MET A 1 -60.83 -39.69 38.37
N ASN A 2 -61.91 -39.23 39.04
CA ASN A 2 -62.01 -39.19 40.50
C ASN A 2 -62.29 -40.58 41.07
N ILE A 3 -61.37 -41.53 40.84
CA ILE A 3 -61.41 -42.84 41.48
C ILE A 3 -60.49 -42.74 42.69
N SER A 4 -61.01 -43.11 43.86
CA SER A 4 -60.20 -43.19 45.07
C SER A 4 -59.11 -44.25 44.88
N SER A 5 -57.87 -43.98 45.29
CA SER A 5 -56.77 -44.97 45.26
C SER A 5 -57.03 -46.19 46.16
N ARG A 6 -58.13 -46.17 46.94
CA ARG A 6 -58.61 -47.25 47.81
C ARG A 6 -59.85 -47.97 47.27
N ASP A 7 -60.33 -47.62 46.08
CA ASP A 7 -61.49 -48.29 45.48
C ASP A 7 -61.12 -49.71 45.03
N SER A 8 -61.74 -50.72 45.65
CA SER A 8 -61.56 -52.13 45.34
C SER A 8 -62.76 -52.74 44.59
N ALA A 9 -63.79 -51.94 44.28
CA ALA A 9 -65.03 -52.42 43.67
C ALA A 9 -65.03 -52.27 42.14
N VAL A 10 -64.26 -51.33 41.59
CA VAL A 10 -64.16 -51.13 40.14
C VAL A 10 -63.28 -52.22 39.52
N PRO A 11 -63.81 -53.08 38.64
CA PRO A 11 -63.00 -54.11 38.01
C PRO A 11 -62.06 -53.47 36.98
N VAL A 12 -60.77 -53.77 37.12
CA VAL A 12 -59.70 -53.34 36.20
C VAL A 12 -59.24 -54.56 35.42
N PHE A 13 -59.53 -54.59 34.12
CA PHE A 13 -59.12 -55.68 33.23
C PHE A 13 -57.94 -55.23 32.36
N LEU A 14 -56.85 -56.00 32.39
CA LEU A 14 -55.73 -55.83 31.48
C LEU A 14 -56.01 -56.61 30.18
N LEU A 15 -56.37 -55.88 29.13
CA LEU A 15 -56.48 -56.41 27.78
C LEU A 15 -55.07 -56.52 27.19
N ARG A 16 -54.61 -57.74 26.92
CA ARG A 16 -53.30 -57.96 26.30
C ARG A 16 -53.37 -57.72 24.79
N ASN A 17 -52.32 -57.13 24.23
CA ASN A 17 -52.21 -57.00 22.78
C ASN A 17 -51.96 -58.38 22.13
N CYS A 18 -52.95 -58.90 21.40
CA CYS A 18 -52.85 -60.20 20.70
C CYS A 18 -51.90 -60.18 19.49
N ALA A 19 -51.46 -59.00 19.03
CA ALA A 19 -50.49 -58.83 17.95
C ALA A 19 -49.03 -59.07 18.39
N GLY A 20 -48.79 -59.67 19.56
CA GLY A 20 -47.45 -59.95 20.11
C GLY A 20 -46.54 -60.80 19.22
N HIS A 21 -47.08 -61.45 18.20
CA HIS A 21 -46.33 -62.23 17.20
C HIS A 21 -45.85 -61.41 15.98
N LEU A 22 -46.28 -60.15 15.82
CA LEU A 22 -45.97 -59.32 14.63
C LEU A 22 -44.75 -58.42 14.87
N SER A 23 -43.71 -58.52 14.04
CA SER A 23 -42.46 -57.75 14.15
C SER A 23 -42.66 -56.21 14.10
N GLY A 24 -42.01 -55.43 14.98
CA GLY A 24 -42.01 -53.95 14.93
C GLY A 24 -41.87 -53.23 16.29
N SER A 25 -41.43 -51.96 16.29
CA SER A 25 -41.09 -51.15 17.49
C SER A 25 -42.25 -50.39 18.13
N LEU A 26 -43.42 -50.31 17.46
CA LEU A 26 -44.60 -49.60 17.95
C LEU A 26 -45.56 -50.48 18.78
N ARG A 27 -45.10 -51.62 19.31
CA ARG A 27 -45.94 -52.56 20.09
C ARG A 27 -46.38 -51.96 21.43
N THR A 28 -47.67 -52.01 21.69
CA THR A 28 -48.25 -51.63 22.98
C THR A 28 -48.49 -52.87 23.85
N ILE A 29 -48.42 -52.75 25.18
CA ILE A 29 -48.72 -53.85 26.12
C ILE A 29 -50.19 -54.31 25.99
N GLY A 30 -51.06 -53.42 25.49
CA GLY A 30 -52.47 -53.67 25.24
C GLY A 30 -53.32 -52.48 25.70
N ALA A 31 -54.36 -52.73 26.48
CA ALA A 31 -55.19 -51.68 27.08
C ALA A 31 -55.65 -52.07 28.49
N VAL A 32 -56.03 -51.08 29.31
CA VAL A 32 -56.68 -51.27 30.60
C VAL A 32 -58.14 -50.85 30.46
N ALA A 33 -59.06 -51.79 30.63
CA ALA A 33 -60.49 -51.51 30.72
C ALA A 33 -60.87 -51.31 32.19
N VAL A 34 -61.43 -50.15 32.52
CA VAL A 34 -61.79 -49.76 33.89
C VAL A 34 -63.32 -49.69 33.97
N GLY A 35 -63.97 -50.81 34.33
CA GLY A 35 -65.43 -50.91 34.48
C GLY A 35 -66.24 -50.19 33.39
N GLN A 36 -67.21 -49.37 33.79
CA GLN A 36 -68.01 -48.50 32.90
C GLN A 36 -67.31 -47.18 32.50
N LEU A 37 -66.10 -46.92 33.02
CA LEU A 37 -65.36 -45.65 32.83
C LEU A 37 -64.54 -45.62 31.53
N GLY A 38 -64.47 -46.75 30.81
CA GLY A 38 -63.88 -46.84 29.48
C GLY A 38 -62.55 -47.59 29.43
N VAL A 39 -61.93 -47.56 28.26
CA VAL A 39 -60.69 -48.29 27.93
C VAL A 39 -59.55 -47.31 27.73
N ARG A 40 -58.41 -47.51 28.40
CA ARG A 40 -57.16 -46.78 28.17
C ARG A 40 -56.17 -47.67 27.46
N VAL A 41 -55.75 -47.28 26.26
CA VAL A 41 -54.77 -48.03 25.48
C VAL A 41 -53.38 -47.64 25.96
N PHE A 42 -52.50 -48.63 26.15
CA PHE A 42 -51.08 -48.34 26.34
C PHE A 42 -50.55 -47.78 25.02
N HIS A 43 -49.80 -46.69 25.07
CA HIS A 43 -49.11 -46.18 23.89
C HIS A 43 -47.62 -46.55 23.99
N SER A 44 -47.07 -47.10 22.91
CA SER A 44 -45.64 -47.28 22.76
C SER A 44 -45.03 -45.90 22.51
N SER A 45 -44.11 -45.49 23.36
CA SER A 45 -43.34 -44.27 23.17
C SER A 45 -41.88 -44.65 22.97
N PRO A 46 -41.17 -44.07 21.99
CA PRO A 46 -39.73 -44.24 21.87
C PRO A 46 -39.04 -43.92 23.19
N ALA A 47 -37.93 -44.62 23.49
CA ALA A 47 -37.18 -44.40 24.73
C ALA A 47 -36.74 -42.93 24.86
N ALA A 48 -36.33 -42.30 23.76
CA ALA A 48 -35.95 -40.89 23.71
C ALA A 48 -37.11 -39.94 24.07
N SER A 49 -38.34 -40.23 23.62
CA SER A 49 -39.54 -39.46 23.97
C SER A 49 -40.03 -39.71 25.39
N SER A 50 -39.72 -40.90 25.94
CA SER A 50 -40.08 -41.25 27.31
C SER A 50 -39.27 -40.46 28.35
N LEU A 51 -38.07 -39.99 27.99
CA LEU A 51 -37.23 -39.16 28.85
C LEU A 51 -37.91 -37.84 29.23
N ASP A 52 -38.74 -37.29 28.35
CA ASP A 52 -39.45 -36.02 28.57
C ASP A 52 -40.35 -36.06 29.83
N PHE A 53 -40.79 -37.26 30.25
CA PHE A 53 -41.65 -37.43 31.44
C PHE A 53 -40.91 -37.54 32.77
N ILE A 54 -39.59 -37.78 32.76
CA ILE A 54 -38.81 -38.05 33.97
C ILE A 54 -37.71 -37.02 34.27
N GLY A 55 -37.52 -36.03 33.38
CA GLY A 55 -36.51 -34.98 33.53
C GLY A 55 -35.83 -34.55 32.23
N GLY A 56 -36.18 -35.16 31.11
CA GLY A 56 -35.74 -34.79 29.78
C GLY A 56 -34.21 -34.83 29.63
N PRO A 57 -33.61 -33.86 28.90
CA PRO A 57 -32.16 -33.85 28.66
C PRO A 57 -31.32 -33.57 29.91
N ALA A 58 -31.90 -33.05 31.01
CA ALA A 58 -31.18 -32.80 32.25
C ALA A 58 -30.62 -34.10 32.87
N ILE A 59 -31.31 -35.23 32.68
CA ILE A 59 -30.82 -36.54 33.11
C ILE A 59 -29.53 -36.91 32.36
N LEU A 60 -29.47 -36.61 31.06
CA LEU A 60 -28.32 -36.93 30.22
C LEU A 60 -27.10 -36.06 30.58
N LEU A 61 -27.33 -34.77 30.89
CA LEU A 61 -26.30 -33.91 31.47
C LEU A 61 -25.83 -34.44 32.83
N GLY A 62 -26.75 -34.97 33.64
CA GLY A 62 -26.43 -35.68 34.88
C GLY A 62 -25.53 -36.89 34.66
N LEU A 63 -25.76 -37.69 33.61
CA LEU A 63 -24.88 -38.81 33.25
C LEU A 63 -23.46 -38.34 32.88
N ILE A 64 -23.34 -37.24 32.11
CA ILE A 64 -22.04 -36.63 31.80
C ILE A 64 -21.34 -36.16 33.09
N SER A 65 -22.09 -35.56 34.02
CA SER A 65 -21.57 -35.14 35.32
C SER A 65 -21.09 -36.33 36.18
N LEU A 66 -21.75 -37.47 36.10
CA LEU A 66 -21.44 -38.67 36.89
C LEU A 66 -20.35 -39.56 36.28
N ALA A 67 -19.98 -39.36 35.01
CA ALA A 67 -18.92 -40.12 34.35
C ALA A 67 -17.59 -40.03 35.12
N THR A 68 -16.97 -41.19 35.39
CA THR A 68 -15.74 -41.33 36.18
C THR A 68 -14.50 -41.67 35.34
N ASP A 69 -14.71 -42.03 34.09
CA ASP A 69 -13.69 -42.45 33.13
C ASP A 69 -14.12 -42.11 31.69
N ASP A 70 -13.24 -42.35 30.71
CA ASP A 70 -13.49 -42.09 29.30
C ASP A 70 -14.58 -43.01 28.70
N HIS A 71 -14.72 -44.24 29.19
CA HIS A 71 -15.76 -45.18 28.75
C HIS A 71 -17.18 -44.74 29.14
N SER A 72 -17.37 -44.34 30.39
CA SER A 72 -18.63 -43.82 30.93
C SER A 72 -18.96 -42.46 30.33
N MET A 73 -17.95 -41.60 30.10
CA MET A 73 -18.11 -40.34 29.36
C MET A 73 -18.58 -40.61 27.93
N TYR A 74 -17.93 -41.53 27.21
CA TYR A 74 -18.33 -41.94 25.85
C TYR A 74 -19.76 -42.46 25.82
N ALA A 75 -20.15 -43.33 26.77
CA ALA A 75 -21.52 -43.84 26.84
C ALA A 75 -22.54 -42.72 27.07
N ALA A 76 -22.28 -41.80 28.01
CA ALA A 76 -23.16 -40.68 28.31
C ALA A 76 -23.35 -39.75 27.09
N VAL A 77 -22.25 -39.37 26.42
CA VAL A 77 -22.29 -38.53 25.22
C VAL A 77 -22.96 -39.26 24.05
N LYS A 78 -22.77 -40.58 23.91
CA LYS A 78 -23.43 -41.39 22.88
C LYS A 78 -24.95 -41.47 23.07
N VAL A 79 -25.41 -41.61 24.31
CA VAL A 79 -26.85 -41.57 24.62
C VAL A 79 -27.40 -40.17 24.34
N LEU A 80 -26.68 -39.12 24.73
CA LEU A 80 -27.06 -37.74 24.41
C LEU A 80 -27.21 -37.53 22.90
N HIS A 81 -26.23 -37.98 22.11
CA HIS A 81 -26.30 -37.95 20.65
C HIS A 81 -27.53 -38.68 20.10
N LEU A 82 -27.79 -39.90 20.56
CA LEU A 82 -28.94 -40.68 20.09
C LEU A 82 -30.27 -40.01 20.44
N VAL A 83 -30.38 -39.41 21.62
CA VAL A 83 -31.62 -38.73 22.06
C VAL A 83 -31.83 -37.43 21.29
N LEU A 84 -30.78 -36.61 21.11
CA LEU A 84 -30.88 -35.37 20.34
C LEU A 84 -31.21 -35.61 18.87
N THR A 85 -30.71 -36.70 18.27
CA THR A 85 -31.02 -37.05 16.88
C THR A 85 -32.39 -37.68 16.69
N SER A 86 -32.98 -38.28 17.73
CA SER A 86 -34.28 -38.98 17.65
C SER A 86 -35.45 -38.22 18.31
N ASN A 87 -35.21 -37.17 19.07
CA ASN A 87 -36.23 -36.36 19.74
C ASN A 87 -35.94 -34.85 19.63
N VAL A 88 -36.65 -34.17 18.73
CA VAL A 88 -36.56 -32.71 18.52
C VAL A 88 -36.93 -31.92 19.78
N MET A 89 -37.84 -32.44 20.62
CA MET A 89 -38.21 -31.77 21.88
C MET A 89 -37.03 -31.70 22.85
N CYS A 90 -36.15 -32.70 22.84
CA CYS A 90 -34.95 -32.69 23.68
C CYS A 90 -33.97 -31.57 23.27
N ASP A 91 -33.86 -31.25 21.98
CA ASP A 91 -33.05 -30.11 21.50
C ASP A 91 -33.64 -28.78 21.99
N HIS A 92 -34.96 -28.59 21.86
CA HIS A 92 -35.63 -27.40 22.39
C HIS A 92 -35.47 -27.26 23.91
N LEU A 93 -35.59 -28.36 24.65
CA LEU A 93 -35.38 -28.36 26.10
C LEU A 93 -33.93 -28.05 26.46
N MET A 94 -32.94 -28.57 25.71
CA MET A 94 -31.54 -28.21 25.87
C MET A 94 -31.31 -26.72 25.69
N GLN A 95 -31.94 -26.07 24.72
CA GLN A 95 -31.86 -24.62 24.56
C GLN A 95 -32.51 -23.89 25.73
N HIS A 96 -33.71 -24.30 26.15
CA HIS A 96 -34.48 -23.67 27.23
C HIS A 96 -33.76 -23.69 28.59
N ILE A 97 -33.05 -24.78 28.90
CA ILE A 97 -32.34 -24.93 30.19
C ILE A 97 -30.88 -24.47 30.14
N CYS A 98 -30.43 -23.83 29.06
CA CYS A 98 -29.02 -23.55 28.80
C CYS A 98 -28.14 -24.83 28.87
N GLY A 99 -28.71 -25.95 28.41
CA GLY A 99 -28.13 -27.29 28.49
C GLY A 99 -26.82 -27.43 27.73
N TYR A 100 -26.64 -26.72 26.61
CA TYR A 100 -25.38 -26.74 25.86
C TYR A 100 -24.25 -26.02 26.61
N GLN A 101 -24.56 -24.92 27.32
CA GLN A 101 -23.61 -24.23 28.19
C GLN A 101 -23.25 -25.11 29.40
N ILE A 102 -24.23 -25.79 29.99
CA ILE A 102 -24.00 -26.76 31.07
C ILE A 102 -23.13 -27.91 30.56
N MET A 103 -23.42 -28.46 29.39
CA MET A 103 -22.61 -29.51 28.75
C MET A 103 -21.17 -29.05 28.57
N ALA A 104 -20.95 -27.86 28.02
CA ALA A 104 -19.61 -27.29 27.86
C ALA A 104 -18.88 -27.15 29.20
N PHE A 105 -19.56 -26.67 30.24
CA PHE A 105 -19.01 -26.58 31.59
C PHE A 105 -18.61 -27.96 32.15
N LEU A 106 -19.47 -28.96 32.01
CA LEU A 106 -19.21 -30.33 32.48
C LEU A 106 -18.04 -30.97 31.74
N LEU A 107 -17.96 -30.82 30.42
CA LEU A 107 -16.84 -31.29 29.61
C LEU A 107 -15.53 -30.61 30.04
N ARG A 108 -15.56 -29.29 30.31
CA ARG A 108 -14.38 -28.55 30.78
C ARG A 108 -13.90 -29.01 32.14
N LYS A 109 -14.80 -29.45 33.03
CA LYS A 109 -14.42 -30.03 34.32
C LYS A 109 -13.87 -31.46 34.22
N LYS A 110 -14.05 -32.12 33.07
CA LYS A 110 -13.70 -33.52 32.84
C LYS A 110 -12.84 -33.69 31.57
N THR A 111 -11.98 -32.72 31.26
CA THR A 111 -11.15 -32.74 30.05
C THR A 111 -10.26 -33.97 29.94
N SER A 112 -9.81 -34.52 31.08
CA SER A 112 -9.00 -35.74 31.16
C SER A 112 -9.70 -36.99 30.63
N PHE A 113 -11.03 -36.97 30.50
CA PHE A 113 -11.80 -38.10 29.95
C PHE A 113 -12.08 -37.95 28.46
N LEU A 114 -11.73 -36.81 27.84
CA LEU A 114 -11.98 -36.57 26.43
C LEU A 114 -10.90 -37.25 25.59
N ASN A 115 -11.33 -38.02 24.60
CA ASN A 115 -10.49 -38.67 23.61
C ASN A 115 -11.12 -38.50 22.21
N HIS A 116 -10.43 -38.97 21.16
CA HIS A 116 -10.92 -38.83 19.78
C HIS A 116 -12.32 -39.44 19.55
N ARG A 117 -12.70 -40.50 20.27
CA ARG A 117 -14.03 -41.13 20.10
C ARG A 117 -15.15 -40.24 20.63
N ILE A 118 -14.93 -39.60 21.77
CA ILE A 118 -15.88 -38.64 22.36
C ILE A 118 -15.94 -37.39 21.50
N PHE A 119 -14.79 -36.90 21.01
CA PHE A 119 -14.73 -35.78 20.09
C PHE A 119 -15.56 -36.03 18.83
N GLN A 120 -15.41 -37.20 18.19
CA GLN A 120 -16.21 -37.58 17.02
C GLN A 120 -17.72 -37.61 17.33
N LEU A 121 -18.14 -38.09 18.49
CA LEU A 121 -19.55 -38.01 18.89
C LEU A 121 -20.03 -36.56 19.03
N ILE A 122 -19.21 -35.66 19.58
CA ILE A 122 -19.55 -34.24 19.69
C ILE A 122 -19.69 -33.60 18.30
N LEU A 123 -18.83 -33.96 17.35
CA LEU A 123 -18.97 -33.55 15.94
C LEU A 123 -20.26 -34.09 15.31
N SER A 124 -20.64 -35.34 15.61
CA SER A 124 -21.93 -35.90 15.18
C SER A 124 -23.13 -35.18 15.79
N ILE A 125 -23.09 -34.83 17.08
CA ILE A 125 -24.13 -34.01 17.72
C ILE A 125 -24.23 -32.63 17.07
N THR A 126 -23.10 -32.05 16.70
CA THR A 126 -23.06 -30.76 15.97
C THR A 126 -23.68 -30.86 14.57
N GLY A 127 -23.74 -32.07 14.01
CA GLY A 127 -24.23 -32.35 12.66
C GLY A 127 -23.17 -32.33 11.56
N THR A 128 -21.90 -32.11 11.94
CA THR A 128 -20.80 -31.90 11.00
C THR A 128 -20.02 -33.18 10.68
N ALA A 129 -20.34 -34.30 11.33
CA ALA A 129 -19.73 -35.60 11.10
C ALA A 129 -20.75 -36.72 11.31
N GLU A 130 -21.40 -37.19 10.24
CA GLU A 130 -22.21 -38.43 10.31
C GLU A 130 -21.38 -39.66 9.95
N LEU A 131 -21.64 -40.77 10.64
CA LEU A 131 -21.07 -42.08 10.33
C LEU A 131 -21.72 -42.63 9.04
N GLY A 132 -21.28 -42.15 7.87
CA GLY A 132 -21.62 -42.74 6.56
C GLY A 132 -22.15 -41.79 5.48
N PHE A 133 -22.51 -40.54 5.80
CA PHE A 133 -22.90 -39.51 4.82
C PHE A 133 -22.25 -38.16 5.13
N GLY A 134 -21.65 -37.54 4.12
CA GLY A 134 -20.83 -36.32 4.25
C GLY A 134 -21.63 -35.02 4.37
N SER A 135 -22.53 -34.90 5.34
CA SER A 135 -23.07 -33.58 5.68
C SER A 135 -22.06 -32.80 6.52
N SER A 136 -21.45 -31.76 5.94
CA SER A 136 -20.56 -30.82 6.65
C SER A 136 -21.30 -29.62 7.22
N VAL A 137 -22.65 -29.62 7.22
CA VAL A 137 -23.48 -28.50 7.67
C VAL A 137 -23.59 -28.49 9.19
N ILE A 138 -23.40 -27.34 9.81
CA ILE A 138 -23.69 -27.16 11.22
C ILE A 138 -25.21 -27.19 11.42
N THR A 139 -25.72 -28.23 12.11
CA THR A 139 -27.15 -28.37 12.41
C THR A 139 -27.46 -27.94 13.84
N ASN A 140 -26.59 -28.25 14.80
CA ASN A 140 -26.75 -27.86 16.19
C ASN A 140 -25.87 -26.65 16.54
N VAL A 141 -26.44 -25.45 16.37
CA VAL A 141 -25.76 -24.17 16.65
C VAL A 141 -25.35 -24.06 18.13
N GLY A 142 -26.15 -24.61 19.04
CA GLY A 142 -25.86 -24.57 20.49
C GLY A 142 -24.58 -25.32 20.86
N VAL A 143 -24.38 -26.54 20.33
CA VAL A 143 -23.13 -27.29 20.52
C VAL A 143 -21.97 -26.60 19.81
N PHE A 144 -22.17 -26.10 18.59
CA PHE A 144 -21.13 -25.37 17.86
C PHE A 144 -20.63 -24.15 18.65
N GLN A 145 -21.55 -23.31 19.13
CA GLN A 145 -21.24 -22.05 19.81
C GLN A 145 -20.65 -22.25 21.21
N HIS A 146 -21.20 -23.18 21.99
CA HIS A 146 -20.85 -23.32 23.41
C HIS A 146 -19.82 -24.41 23.68
N VAL A 147 -19.72 -25.44 22.82
CA VAL A 147 -18.80 -26.56 23.00
C VAL A 147 -17.64 -26.47 22.00
N LEU A 148 -17.89 -26.45 20.68
CA LEU A 148 -16.81 -26.44 19.69
C LEU A 148 -16.01 -25.13 19.71
N CYS A 149 -16.69 -23.99 19.78
CA CYS A 149 -16.04 -22.68 19.88
C CYS A 149 -15.50 -22.36 21.28
N ASN A 150 -15.57 -23.29 22.24
CA ASN A 150 -14.95 -23.13 23.55
C ASN A 150 -13.49 -23.60 23.49
N PHE A 151 -12.60 -22.75 23.00
CA PHE A 151 -11.21 -23.16 22.80
C PHE A 151 -10.45 -23.45 24.10
N GLU A 152 -10.84 -22.84 25.23
CA GLU A 152 -10.30 -23.17 26.55
C GLU A 152 -10.53 -24.65 26.91
N LEU A 153 -11.69 -25.22 26.53
CA LEU A 153 -11.99 -26.64 26.72
C LEU A 153 -10.99 -27.53 25.98
N TRP A 154 -10.76 -27.25 24.70
CA TRP A 154 -9.99 -28.12 23.81
C TRP A 154 -8.49 -27.98 23.98
N MET A 155 -8.00 -26.78 24.25
CA MET A 155 -6.58 -26.52 24.53
C MET A 155 -6.09 -27.23 25.80
N ASN A 156 -7.00 -27.57 26.72
CA ASN A 156 -6.72 -28.29 27.97
C ASN A 156 -7.06 -29.80 27.91
N ALA A 157 -7.48 -30.30 26.75
CA ALA A 157 -7.80 -31.72 26.56
C ALA A 157 -6.54 -32.54 26.22
N ALA A 158 -6.59 -33.85 26.48
CA ALA A 158 -5.53 -34.78 26.10
C ALA A 158 -5.51 -35.03 24.58
N ASP A 159 -4.53 -35.81 24.10
CA ASP A 159 -4.44 -36.31 22.72
C ASP A 159 -4.37 -35.26 21.59
N ASN A 160 -4.02 -34.01 21.90
CA ASN A 160 -3.98 -32.89 20.96
C ASN A 160 -5.32 -32.68 20.21
N LEU A 161 -6.46 -32.86 20.90
CA LEU A 161 -7.80 -32.71 20.31
C LEU A 161 -8.05 -31.32 19.72
N GLU A 162 -7.38 -30.28 20.21
CA GLU A 162 -7.42 -28.93 19.65
C GLU A 162 -6.95 -28.89 18.18
N LEU A 163 -5.97 -29.72 17.80
CA LEU A 163 -5.52 -29.80 16.40
C LEU A 163 -6.61 -30.43 15.52
N SER A 164 -7.27 -31.47 16.03
CA SER A 164 -8.39 -32.11 15.34
C SER A 164 -9.56 -31.14 15.17
N LEU A 165 -9.85 -30.34 16.20
CA LEU A 165 -10.84 -29.27 16.13
C LEU A 165 -10.48 -28.22 15.09
N PHE A 166 -9.27 -27.66 15.11
CA PHE A 166 -8.88 -26.62 14.16
C PHE A 166 -8.90 -27.14 12.72
N SER A 167 -8.43 -28.37 12.48
CA SER A 167 -8.53 -29.01 11.17
C SER A 167 -9.97 -29.16 10.72
N HIS A 168 -10.86 -29.60 11.61
CA HIS A 168 -12.29 -29.74 11.32
C HIS A 168 -12.96 -28.39 11.01
N LEU A 169 -12.62 -27.34 11.76
CA LEU A 169 -13.13 -25.98 11.49
C LEU A 169 -12.69 -25.47 10.12
N VAL A 170 -11.44 -25.71 9.70
CA VAL A 170 -10.99 -25.39 8.35
C VAL A 170 -11.82 -26.15 7.31
N GLU A 171 -12.00 -27.46 7.48
CA GLU A 171 -12.74 -28.31 6.54
C GLU A 171 -14.18 -27.82 6.32
N ILE A 172 -14.92 -27.57 7.40
CA ILE A 172 -16.34 -27.19 7.30
C ILE A 172 -16.54 -25.76 6.77
N LEU A 173 -15.59 -24.84 7.02
CA LEU A 173 -15.67 -23.45 6.55
C LEU A 173 -15.12 -23.28 5.13
N GLN A 174 -14.15 -24.09 4.72
CA GLN A 174 -13.56 -24.06 3.37
C GLN A 174 -14.46 -24.73 2.33
N SER A 175 -15.43 -25.54 2.75
CA SER A 175 -16.38 -26.23 1.86
C SER A 175 -17.08 -25.25 0.90
N THR A 176 -17.02 -25.51 -0.40
CA THR A 176 -17.62 -24.64 -1.43
C THR A 176 -19.14 -24.59 -1.37
N ARG A 177 -19.78 -25.66 -0.89
CA ARG A 177 -21.24 -25.78 -0.86
C ARG A 177 -21.83 -25.28 0.45
N GLU A 178 -21.30 -25.74 1.57
CA GLU A 178 -21.87 -25.50 2.90
C GLU A 178 -21.07 -24.46 3.71
N GLY A 179 -19.87 -24.09 3.25
CA GLY A 179 -18.97 -23.13 3.91
C GLY A 179 -19.60 -21.77 4.18
N PRO A 180 -20.29 -21.11 3.21
CA PRO A 180 -20.92 -19.81 3.46
C PRO A 180 -21.97 -19.86 4.57
N ARG A 181 -22.81 -20.91 4.59
CA ARG A 181 -23.82 -21.12 5.63
C ARG A 181 -23.17 -21.42 6.99
N ASN A 182 -22.13 -22.24 7.01
CA ASN A 182 -21.38 -22.52 8.22
C ASN A 182 -20.67 -21.28 8.75
N ALA A 183 -20.14 -20.43 7.87
CA ALA A 183 -19.49 -19.18 8.22
C ALA A 183 -20.51 -18.19 8.82
N GLU A 184 -21.74 -18.12 8.32
CA GLU A 184 -22.80 -17.32 8.95
C GLU A 184 -23.08 -17.78 10.39
N VAL A 185 -23.23 -19.09 10.61
CA VAL A 185 -23.41 -19.66 11.96
C VAL A 185 -22.19 -19.36 12.85
N ALA A 186 -20.98 -19.47 12.31
CA ALA A 186 -19.76 -19.17 13.04
C ALA A 186 -19.61 -17.68 13.39
N HIS A 187 -20.09 -16.78 12.53
CA HIS A 187 -20.17 -15.35 12.83
C HIS A 187 -21.12 -15.10 14.00
N GLN A 188 -22.32 -15.68 13.98
CA GLN A 188 -23.29 -15.59 15.08
C GLN A 188 -22.72 -16.17 16.40
N ALA A 189 -21.89 -17.20 16.30
CA ALA A 189 -21.21 -17.83 17.44
C ALA A 189 -19.99 -17.03 17.98
N GLN A 190 -19.70 -15.86 17.41
CA GLN A 190 -18.55 -15.01 17.76
C GLN A 190 -17.20 -15.73 17.61
N LEU A 191 -17.03 -16.47 16.51
CA LEU A 191 -15.81 -17.24 16.26
C LEU A 191 -14.55 -16.38 16.18
N ILE A 192 -14.58 -15.26 15.44
CA ILE A 192 -13.40 -14.40 15.21
C ILE A 192 -12.85 -13.81 16.51
N PRO A 193 -13.64 -13.14 17.38
CA PRO A 193 -13.14 -12.64 18.65
C PRO A 193 -12.46 -13.71 19.50
N LYS A 194 -13.04 -14.92 19.54
CA LYS A 194 -12.50 -16.05 20.31
C LYS A 194 -11.16 -16.54 19.74
N LEU A 195 -11.03 -16.63 18.42
CA LEU A 195 -9.78 -17.03 17.76
C LEU A 195 -8.68 -15.97 17.90
N VAL A 196 -9.03 -14.69 17.77
CA VAL A 196 -8.08 -13.58 17.96
C VAL A 196 -7.53 -13.58 19.39
N PHE A 197 -8.37 -13.84 20.38
CA PHE A 197 -7.95 -13.95 21.78
C PHE A 197 -6.90 -15.07 22.00
N LEU A 198 -6.99 -16.19 21.28
CA LEU A 198 -6.03 -17.30 21.39
C LEU A 198 -4.59 -16.92 21.03
N PHE A 199 -4.37 -15.88 20.23
CA PHE A 199 -3.01 -15.45 19.91
C PHE A 199 -2.25 -14.89 21.12
N ASN A 200 -2.94 -14.52 22.19
CA ASN A 200 -2.32 -14.14 23.45
C ASN A 200 -1.82 -15.34 24.28
N GLU A 201 -2.18 -16.58 23.92
CA GLU A 201 -1.75 -17.78 24.63
C GLU A 201 -0.26 -18.07 24.37
N PRO A 202 0.60 -18.10 25.41
CA PRO A 202 2.05 -18.22 25.23
C PRO A 202 2.47 -19.55 24.59
N GLY A 203 1.68 -20.62 24.81
CA GLY A 203 1.94 -21.98 24.33
C GLY A 203 1.58 -22.25 22.86
N LEU A 204 1.06 -21.27 22.11
CA LEU A 204 0.69 -21.49 20.70
C LEU A 204 1.93 -21.68 19.81
N THR A 205 2.00 -22.81 19.11
CA THR A 205 3.06 -23.09 18.13
C THR A 205 2.79 -22.38 16.79
N PRO A 206 3.83 -22.10 15.97
CA PRO A 206 3.63 -21.50 14.64
C PRO A 206 2.66 -22.29 13.75
N SER A 207 2.71 -23.62 13.79
CA SER A 207 1.76 -24.47 13.03
C SER A 207 0.31 -24.24 13.44
N LYS A 208 0.02 -24.16 14.75
CA LYS A 208 -1.31 -23.87 15.28
C LYS A 208 -1.77 -22.46 14.89
N MET A 209 -0.86 -21.48 14.96
CA MET A 209 -1.14 -20.10 14.52
C MET A 209 -1.53 -20.07 13.04
N SER A 210 -0.79 -20.73 12.16
CA SER A 210 -1.13 -20.82 10.74
C SER A 210 -2.51 -21.43 10.50
N THR A 211 -2.88 -22.49 11.23
CA THR A 211 -4.23 -23.07 11.13
C THR A 211 -5.32 -22.10 11.60
N ILE A 212 -5.11 -21.39 12.71
CA ILE A 212 -6.06 -20.37 13.20
C ILE A 212 -6.22 -19.25 12.17
N ILE A 213 -5.13 -18.78 11.57
CA ILE A 213 -5.16 -17.75 10.52
C ILE A 213 -5.91 -18.25 9.29
N ALA A 214 -5.75 -19.53 8.92
CA ALA A 214 -6.54 -20.15 7.86
C ALA A 214 -8.04 -20.16 8.19
N ILE A 215 -8.43 -20.49 9.43
CA ILE A 215 -9.83 -20.42 9.89
C ILE A 215 -10.38 -19.00 9.77
N LEU A 216 -9.63 -17.98 10.22
CA LEU A 216 -10.01 -16.56 10.07
C LEU A 216 -10.24 -16.19 8.60
N GLY A 217 -9.33 -16.61 7.72
CA GLY A 217 -9.45 -16.38 6.28
C GLY A 217 -10.64 -17.10 5.64
N CYS A 218 -10.92 -18.34 6.02
CA CYS A 218 -12.10 -19.07 5.58
C CYS A 218 -13.39 -18.39 6.06
N GLN A 219 -13.42 -17.97 7.32
CA GLN A 219 -14.56 -17.30 7.93
C GLN A 219 -14.90 -15.99 7.21
N LEU A 220 -13.90 -15.11 7.01
CA LEU A 220 -14.12 -13.83 6.33
C LEU A 220 -14.54 -13.99 4.86
N ARG A 221 -14.07 -15.05 4.17
CA ARG A 221 -14.48 -15.35 2.78
C ARG A 221 -15.87 -15.95 2.69
N GLY A 222 -16.23 -16.82 3.64
CA GLY A 222 -17.54 -17.48 3.68
C GLY A 222 -18.66 -16.54 4.14
N HIS A 223 -18.38 -15.65 5.10
CA HIS A 223 -19.30 -14.64 5.59
C HIS A 223 -18.56 -13.36 5.95
N PHE A 224 -18.65 -12.36 5.07
CA PHE A 224 -17.98 -11.08 5.27
C PHE A 224 -18.71 -10.21 6.30
N SER A 225 -17.99 -9.79 7.34
CA SER A 225 -18.44 -8.78 8.31
C SER A 225 -17.37 -7.73 8.48
N LEU A 226 -17.73 -6.46 8.24
CA LEU A 226 -16.83 -5.33 8.42
C LEU A 226 -16.35 -5.24 9.87
N GLN A 227 -17.23 -5.51 10.84
CA GLN A 227 -16.87 -5.49 12.26
C GLN A 227 -15.81 -6.54 12.59
N ASP A 228 -15.94 -7.77 12.06
CA ASP A 228 -14.94 -8.82 12.28
C ASP A 228 -13.59 -8.48 11.64
N LEU A 229 -13.61 -7.86 10.45
CA LEU A 229 -12.40 -7.37 9.81
C LEU A 229 -11.72 -6.27 10.65
N LEU A 230 -12.49 -5.32 11.21
CA LEU A 230 -11.96 -4.30 12.11
C LEU A 230 -11.38 -4.88 13.39
N ARG A 231 -11.97 -5.93 13.96
CA ARG A 231 -11.44 -6.63 15.14
C ARG A 231 -10.07 -7.26 14.85
N ILE A 232 -9.91 -7.88 13.68
CA ILE A 232 -8.62 -8.40 13.24
C ILE A 232 -7.64 -7.24 13.02
N GLY A 233 -8.06 -6.18 12.31
CA GLY A 233 -7.24 -4.99 12.08
C GLY A 233 -6.73 -4.32 13.36
N LEU A 234 -7.57 -4.24 14.39
CA LEU A 234 -7.22 -3.77 15.72
C LEU A 234 -6.15 -4.66 16.38
N PHE A 235 -6.32 -5.97 16.30
CA PHE A 235 -5.33 -6.92 16.83
C PHE A 235 -4.00 -6.83 16.09
N VAL A 236 -4.00 -6.66 14.77
CA VAL A 236 -2.76 -6.45 13.99
C VAL A 236 -2.04 -5.19 14.48
N VAL A 237 -2.74 -4.09 14.75
CA VAL A 237 -2.10 -2.88 15.32
C VAL A 237 -1.57 -3.12 16.73
N TYR A 238 -2.27 -3.90 17.56
CA TYR A 238 -1.79 -4.26 18.89
C TYR A 238 -0.45 -5.02 18.88
N THR A 239 -0.10 -5.66 17.77
CA THR A 239 1.21 -6.31 17.61
C THR A 239 2.36 -5.34 17.27
N LEU A 240 2.08 -4.06 16.97
CA LEU A 240 3.10 -3.03 16.74
C LEU A 240 3.68 -2.49 18.06
N LYS A 241 4.93 -2.03 18.01
CA LYS A 241 5.59 -1.30 19.10
C LYS A 241 5.69 0.19 18.80
N PRO A 242 5.81 1.03 19.84
CA PRO A 242 6.06 2.46 19.66
C PRO A 242 7.37 2.71 18.90
N SER A 243 7.50 3.90 18.31
CA SER A 243 8.65 4.30 17.50
C SER A 243 9.99 4.33 18.24
N SER A 244 10.00 4.20 19.56
CA SER A 244 11.20 4.01 20.38
C SER A 244 11.85 2.64 20.19
N VAL A 245 11.13 1.65 19.66
CA VAL A 245 11.64 0.29 19.40
C VAL A 245 11.84 0.11 17.90
N ASN A 246 13.08 -0.15 17.47
CA ASN A 246 13.40 -0.41 16.06
C ASN A 246 13.36 -1.91 15.74
N GLU A 247 12.45 -2.31 14.87
CA GLU A 247 12.26 -3.71 14.48
C GLU A 247 13.12 -4.14 13.30
N LYS A 248 13.81 -3.23 12.60
CA LYS A 248 14.53 -3.51 11.34
C LYS A 248 15.59 -4.60 11.42
N GLN A 249 16.12 -4.88 12.62
CA GLN A 249 17.19 -5.85 12.85
C GLN A 249 16.69 -7.15 13.50
N ILE A 250 15.39 -7.30 13.75
CA ILE A 250 14.84 -8.46 14.44
C ILE A 250 14.69 -9.62 13.45
N CYS A 251 15.31 -10.77 13.75
CA CYS A 251 15.15 -11.98 12.95
C CYS A 251 13.75 -12.57 13.13
N VAL A 252 13.08 -12.89 12.01
CA VAL A 252 11.73 -13.47 11.97
C VAL A 252 11.78 -15.01 11.86
N ASP A 253 12.87 -15.57 11.31
CA ASP A 253 13.07 -17.01 11.21
C ASP A 253 13.37 -17.58 12.59
N GLY A 254 12.54 -18.55 13.02
CA GLY A 254 12.38 -19.04 14.39
C GLY A 254 13.57 -19.73 15.08
N ALA A 255 14.81 -19.26 14.88
CA ALA A 255 15.89 -19.53 15.80
C ALA A 255 15.61 -18.80 17.12
N GLN A 256 15.34 -19.55 18.19
CA GLN A 256 15.26 -19.01 19.54
C GLN A 256 16.60 -18.36 19.87
N ASP A 257 16.61 -17.03 20.02
CA ASP A 257 17.75 -16.34 20.59
C ASP A 257 17.72 -16.57 22.12
N PRO A 258 18.67 -17.31 22.73
CA PRO A 258 18.56 -17.72 24.13
C PRO A 258 18.99 -16.63 25.12
N SER A 259 19.05 -15.35 24.73
CA SER A 259 19.81 -14.34 25.47
C SER A 259 19.18 -12.96 25.68
N LEU A 260 17.85 -12.81 25.75
CA LEU A 260 17.24 -11.50 26.06
C LEU A 260 16.30 -11.53 27.29
N PRO A 261 16.51 -10.63 28.28
CA PRO A 261 15.76 -10.63 29.53
C PRO A 261 14.30 -10.23 29.33
N ALA A 262 13.43 -10.83 30.15
CA ALA A 262 12.00 -10.61 30.19
C ALA A 262 11.67 -9.13 30.51
N GLY A 263 11.35 -8.35 29.47
CA GLY A 263 10.92 -6.96 29.63
C GLY A 263 11.18 -6.04 28.45
N SER A 264 11.98 -6.46 27.45
CA SER A 264 12.36 -5.62 26.31
C SER A 264 12.33 -6.43 25.02
N GLN A 265 11.86 -5.80 23.94
CA GLN A 265 11.89 -6.24 22.53
C GLN A 265 10.71 -7.09 22.03
N THR A 266 10.10 -6.61 20.94
CA THR A 266 9.13 -7.35 20.11
C THR A 266 9.73 -8.70 19.73
N SER A 267 9.06 -9.82 20.01
CA SER A 267 9.57 -11.11 19.56
C SER A 267 9.43 -11.24 18.05
N GLY A 268 10.40 -11.84 17.35
CA GLY A 268 10.27 -12.23 15.94
C GLY A 268 9.00 -13.02 15.66
N LYS A 269 8.52 -13.80 16.65
CA LYS A 269 7.22 -14.50 16.62
C LYS A 269 6.03 -13.54 16.44
N THR A 270 6.05 -12.38 17.09
CA THR A 270 5.00 -11.35 16.98
C THR A 270 5.01 -10.72 15.59
N ILE A 271 6.19 -10.41 15.04
CA ILE A 271 6.35 -9.87 13.68
C ILE A 271 5.86 -10.90 12.65
N TRP A 272 6.23 -12.17 12.81
CA TRP A 272 5.75 -13.26 11.97
C TRP A 272 4.23 -13.36 11.98
N LEU A 273 3.60 -13.38 13.16
CA LEU A 273 2.15 -13.44 13.31
C LEU A 273 1.47 -12.24 12.64
N ARG A 274 1.98 -11.02 12.89
CA ARG A 274 1.50 -9.78 12.26
C ARG A 274 1.50 -9.89 10.73
N ASN A 275 2.60 -10.37 10.17
CA ASN A 275 2.74 -10.52 8.72
C ASN A 275 1.80 -11.59 8.16
N GLN A 276 1.64 -12.74 8.83
CA GLN A 276 0.69 -13.77 8.42
C GLN A 276 -0.76 -13.28 8.44
N LEU A 277 -1.12 -12.43 9.41
CA LEU A 277 -2.45 -11.80 9.45
C LEU A 277 -2.62 -10.76 8.32
N LEU A 278 -1.62 -9.94 8.04
CA LEU A 278 -1.65 -8.99 6.92
C LEU A 278 -1.74 -9.71 5.57
N GLU A 279 -0.99 -10.80 5.37
CA GLU A 279 -1.08 -11.67 4.18
C GLU A 279 -2.46 -12.29 4.03
N MET A 280 -3.03 -12.81 5.13
CA MET A 280 -4.38 -13.35 5.14
C MET A 280 -5.40 -12.27 4.77
N LEU A 281 -5.34 -11.07 5.37
CA LEU A 281 -6.22 -9.96 5.04
C LEU A 281 -6.09 -9.56 3.57
N LEU A 282 -4.88 -9.44 3.03
CA LEU A 282 -4.67 -9.17 1.61
C LEU A 282 -5.32 -10.24 0.74
N GLY A 283 -5.12 -11.52 1.07
CA GLY A 283 -5.73 -12.65 0.36
C GLY A 283 -7.24 -12.77 0.53
N VAL A 284 -7.85 -12.13 1.53
CA VAL A 284 -9.30 -12.01 1.69
C VAL A 284 -9.81 -10.84 0.84
N ILE A 285 -9.25 -9.65 1.03
CA ILE A 285 -9.68 -8.40 0.37
C ILE A 285 -9.57 -8.50 -1.16
N SER A 286 -8.52 -9.16 -1.64
CA SER A 286 -8.26 -9.33 -3.07
C SER A 286 -8.94 -10.56 -3.69
N SER A 287 -9.67 -11.36 -2.91
CA SER A 287 -10.29 -12.58 -3.41
C SER A 287 -11.42 -12.29 -4.40
N SER A 288 -11.40 -12.96 -5.55
CA SER A 288 -12.52 -12.95 -6.50
C SER A 288 -13.76 -13.65 -5.97
N GLN A 289 -13.62 -14.55 -4.99
CA GLN A 289 -14.72 -15.31 -4.39
C GLN A 289 -15.68 -14.43 -3.57
N LEU A 290 -15.17 -13.31 -3.05
CA LEU A 290 -15.91 -12.47 -2.13
C LEU A 290 -16.90 -11.51 -2.81
N HIS A 291 -16.92 -11.43 -4.15
CA HIS A 291 -17.82 -10.61 -4.98
C HIS A 291 -18.19 -9.23 -4.35
N LEU A 292 -17.24 -8.59 -3.66
CA LEU A 292 -17.50 -7.34 -2.96
C LEU A 292 -17.70 -6.23 -3.99
N SER A 293 -18.78 -5.47 -3.83
CA SER A 293 -19.03 -4.28 -4.64
C SER A 293 -17.94 -3.23 -4.40
N SER A 294 -17.80 -2.28 -5.33
CA SER A 294 -16.83 -1.19 -5.17
C SER A 294 -17.12 -0.37 -3.92
N GLU A 295 -18.40 -0.18 -3.58
CA GLU A 295 -18.81 0.57 -2.39
C GLU A 295 -18.33 -0.10 -1.10
N ILE A 296 -18.46 -1.42 -0.98
CA ILE A 296 -18.02 -2.14 0.23
C ILE A 296 -16.50 -2.05 0.38
N LYS A 297 -15.74 -2.14 -0.72
CA LYS A 297 -14.27 -1.97 -0.68
C LYS A 297 -13.86 -0.56 -0.25
N GLU A 298 -14.56 0.47 -0.73
CA GLU A 298 -14.34 1.83 -0.26
C GLU A 298 -14.70 2.00 1.21
N GLU A 299 -15.84 1.44 1.63
CA GLU A 299 -16.27 1.43 3.02
C GLU A 299 -15.22 0.76 3.93
N MET A 300 -14.65 -0.36 3.51
CA MET A 300 -13.57 -1.04 4.25
C MET A 300 -12.37 -0.13 4.47
N PHE A 301 -11.87 0.51 3.40
CA PHE A 301 -10.74 1.44 3.50
C PHE A 301 -11.03 2.60 4.44
N LEU A 302 -12.23 3.19 4.33
CA LEU A 302 -12.63 4.34 5.15
C LEU A 302 -12.87 3.98 6.62
N ASN A 303 -13.32 2.76 6.91
CA ASN A 303 -13.51 2.28 8.27
C ASN A 303 -12.20 1.87 8.94
N LEU A 304 -11.29 1.23 8.19
CA LEU A 304 -9.92 0.99 8.64
C LEU A 304 -9.12 2.28 8.77
N GLY A 305 -9.48 3.36 8.06
CA GLY A 305 -8.73 4.62 8.10
C GLY A 305 -7.40 4.56 7.33
N SER A 306 -7.00 5.69 6.75
CA SER A 306 -5.74 5.78 5.99
C SER A 306 -4.52 5.66 6.89
N ASP A 307 -4.62 6.16 8.13
CA ASP A 307 -3.59 6.11 9.16
C ASP A 307 -3.29 4.69 9.62
N TRP A 308 -4.28 3.79 9.68
CA TRP A 308 -4.07 2.36 10.00
C TRP A 308 -3.07 1.70 9.06
N PHE A 309 -3.18 1.93 7.75
CA PHE A 309 -2.22 1.41 6.78
C PHE A 309 -0.84 2.03 6.95
N LEU A 310 -0.80 3.35 7.21
CA LEU A 310 0.44 4.09 7.39
C LEU A 310 1.22 3.67 8.64
N LEU A 311 0.56 3.14 9.69
CA LEU A 311 1.23 2.55 10.86
C LEU A 311 2.21 1.44 10.47
N PHE A 312 1.90 0.64 9.44
CA PHE A 312 2.72 -0.48 9.00
C PHE A 312 3.89 -0.07 8.09
N VAL A 313 3.94 1.19 7.64
CA VAL A 313 4.98 1.71 6.73
C VAL A 313 5.96 2.62 7.48
N GLN A 314 5.78 2.84 8.79
CA GLN A 314 6.65 3.71 9.59
C GLN A 314 8.13 3.29 9.57
N GLY A 315 9.02 4.25 9.80
CA GLY A 315 10.47 4.06 9.62
C GLY A 315 11.14 3.04 10.55
N HIS A 316 10.54 2.68 11.68
CA HIS A 316 11.06 1.71 12.65
C HIS A 316 10.48 0.30 12.48
N VAL A 317 9.46 0.12 11.63
CA VAL A 317 8.76 -1.14 11.43
C VAL A 317 9.62 -2.10 10.58
N HIS A 318 9.50 -3.40 10.85
CA HIS A 318 10.25 -4.43 10.15
C HIS A 318 9.99 -4.43 8.62
N PRO A 319 11.03 -4.58 7.76
CA PRO A 319 10.92 -4.54 6.29
C PRO A 319 9.80 -5.40 5.70
N SER A 320 9.66 -6.66 6.13
CA SER A 320 8.59 -7.53 5.61
C SER A 320 7.18 -7.06 5.97
N THR A 321 6.99 -6.39 7.11
CA THR A 321 5.71 -5.75 7.46
C THR A 321 5.46 -4.54 6.57
N VAL A 322 6.49 -3.73 6.30
CA VAL A 322 6.40 -2.55 5.41
C VAL A 322 5.94 -2.96 4.02
N VAL A 323 6.53 -4.03 3.46
CA VAL A 323 6.15 -4.59 2.15
C VAL A 323 4.66 -4.96 2.13
N LEU A 324 4.17 -5.68 3.15
CA LEU A 324 2.76 -6.09 3.22
C LEU A 324 1.81 -4.91 3.44
N GLY A 325 2.16 -3.99 4.34
CA GLY A 325 1.37 -2.79 4.63
C GLY A 325 1.25 -1.88 3.41
N LEU A 326 2.35 -1.66 2.70
CA LEU A 326 2.37 -0.89 1.45
C LEU A 326 1.54 -1.56 0.36
N LYS A 327 1.67 -2.89 0.21
CA LYS A 327 0.90 -3.66 -0.77
C LYS A 327 -0.60 -3.57 -0.52
N LEU A 328 -1.03 -3.68 0.74
CA LEU A 328 -2.42 -3.50 1.16
C LEU A 328 -2.93 -2.08 0.87
N LEU A 329 -2.16 -1.05 1.26
CA LEU A 329 -2.52 0.35 1.02
C LEU A 329 -2.72 0.63 -0.47
N LEU A 330 -1.72 0.31 -1.28
CA LEU A 330 -1.74 0.61 -2.71
C LEU A 330 -2.77 -0.24 -3.47
N HIS A 331 -3.15 -1.41 -2.96
CA HIS A 331 -4.27 -2.20 -3.51
C HIS A 331 -5.60 -1.43 -3.43
N PHE A 332 -5.87 -0.74 -2.32
CA PHE A 332 -7.06 0.12 -2.23
C PHE A 332 -6.91 1.39 -3.07
N LEU A 333 -5.72 2.00 -3.09
CA LEU A 333 -5.47 3.22 -3.87
C LEU A 333 -5.42 2.98 -5.38
N SER A 334 -5.46 1.73 -5.86
CA SER A 334 -5.77 1.42 -7.25
C SER A 334 -7.12 2.01 -7.67
N SER A 335 -8.07 2.18 -6.73
CA SER A 335 -9.31 2.92 -6.99
C SER A 335 -9.06 4.43 -7.13
N PRO A 336 -9.42 5.08 -8.25
CA PRO A 336 -9.23 6.52 -8.45
C PRO A 336 -9.94 7.39 -7.40
N SER A 337 -11.10 6.96 -6.91
CA SER A 337 -11.88 7.67 -5.88
C SER A 337 -11.12 7.75 -4.55
N LEU A 338 -10.64 6.60 -4.05
CA LEU A 338 -9.86 6.52 -2.82
C LEU A 338 -8.50 7.21 -2.98
N ARG A 339 -7.88 7.12 -4.15
CA ARG A 339 -6.63 7.80 -4.47
C ARG A 339 -6.75 9.31 -4.35
N GLY A 340 -7.78 9.91 -4.94
CA GLY A 340 -8.06 11.35 -4.83
C GLY A 340 -8.27 11.76 -3.37
N ARG A 341 -9.09 11.02 -2.62
CA ARG A 341 -9.33 11.31 -1.19
C ARG A 341 -8.07 11.18 -0.33
N PHE A 342 -7.22 10.18 -0.61
CA PHE A 342 -5.96 10.00 0.09
C PHE A 342 -4.96 11.12 -0.24
N LYS A 343 -4.99 11.66 -1.46
CA LYS A 343 -4.22 12.84 -1.86
C LYS A 343 -4.71 14.11 -1.15
N ASP A 344 -6.02 14.35 -1.15
CA ASP A 344 -6.64 15.54 -0.55
C ASP A 344 -6.54 15.55 0.99
N GLY A 345 -6.49 14.36 1.58
CA GLY A 345 -6.32 14.14 3.02
C GLY A 345 -7.57 13.56 3.68
N LEU A 346 -7.35 12.62 4.61
CA LEU A 346 -8.39 11.92 5.35
C LEU A 346 -8.23 12.14 6.86
N PRO A 347 -9.32 12.12 7.65
CA PRO A 347 -9.24 12.28 9.09
C PRO A 347 -8.44 11.13 9.72
N ALA A 348 -7.48 11.45 10.57
CA ALA A 348 -6.74 10.46 11.36
C ALA A 348 -7.59 9.92 12.52
N GLY A 349 -7.34 8.68 12.95
CA GLY A 349 -7.95 8.08 14.15
C GLY A 349 -9.32 7.44 13.94
N SER A 350 -9.87 7.45 12.72
CA SER A 350 -11.23 6.93 12.43
C SER A 350 -11.40 5.46 12.80
N TRP A 351 -10.33 4.66 12.71
CA TRP A 351 -10.36 3.24 13.05
C TRP A 351 -10.39 2.98 14.54
N VAL A 352 -9.81 3.86 15.37
CA VAL A 352 -9.83 3.73 16.83
C VAL A 352 -11.26 3.91 17.34
N GLU A 353 -11.95 4.96 16.85
CA GLU A 353 -13.34 5.22 17.20
C GLU A 353 -14.25 4.06 16.78
N ARG A 354 -14.14 3.60 15.54
CA ARG A 354 -15.02 2.58 14.96
C ARG A 354 -14.71 1.16 15.42
N SER A 355 -13.49 0.88 15.88
CA SER A 355 -13.13 -0.43 16.45
C SER A 355 -13.49 -0.55 17.94
N SER A 356 -13.80 0.56 18.62
CA SER A 356 -14.18 0.58 20.04
C SER A 356 -15.64 0.20 20.30
N GLU A 357 -16.51 0.27 19.29
CA GLU A 357 -17.93 -0.10 19.40
C GLU A 357 -18.11 -1.61 19.64
N GLY A 358 -18.52 -1.97 20.87
CA GLY A 358 -18.83 -3.35 21.27
C GLY A 358 -17.63 -4.18 21.76
N MET A 359 -16.51 -3.53 22.11
CA MET A 359 -15.26 -4.19 22.49
C MET A 359 -14.88 -3.92 23.97
N ASP A 360 -15.81 -4.10 24.91
CA ASP A 360 -15.55 -3.92 26.35
C ASP A 360 -14.51 -4.90 26.93
N ILE A 361 -14.17 -5.97 26.21
CA ILE A 361 -13.48 -7.15 26.76
C ILE A 361 -12.02 -7.31 26.27
N VAL A 362 -11.61 -6.68 25.16
CA VAL A 362 -10.41 -7.18 24.46
C VAL A 362 -9.13 -6.35 24.65
N MET A 363 -9.17 -5.07 25.03
CA MET A 363 -7.93 -4.29 25.14
C MET A 363 -8.07 -3.06 26.07
N ASP A 364 -7.68 -3.16 27.34
CA ASP A 364 -7.61 -1.97 28.22
C ASP A 364 -6.52 -0.97 27.77
N ASN A 365 -5.47 -1.43 27.09
CA ASN A 365 -4.33 -0.61 26.66
C ASN A 365 -4.60 0.27 25.42
N LEU A 366 -5.71 0.05 24.72
CA LEU A 366 -6.12 0.84 23.54
C LEU A 366 -7.34 1.72 23.82
N LYS A 367 -7.84 1.73 25.06
CA LYS A 367 -8.83 2.72 25.50
C LYS A 367 -8.19 4.09 25.42
N SER A 368 -8.61 4.88 24.45
CA SER A 368 -8.28 6.29 24.40
C SER A 368 -8.81 6.97 25.66
N HIS A 369 -8.02 7.89 26.22
CA HIS A 369 -8.57 8.87 27.15
C HIS A 369 -9.72 9.61 26.44
N PRO A 370 -10.84 9.91 27.13
CA PRO A 370 -12.00 10.56 26.50
C PRO A 370 -11.54 11.83 25.79
N ALA A 371 -11.86 11.92 24.50
CA ALA A 371 -11.48 13.06 23.67
C ALA A 371 -12.05 14.35 24.26
N THR A 372 -11.19 15.35 24.46
CA THR A 372 -11.63 16.72 24.73
C THR A 372 -12.37 17.26 23.50
N PRO A 373 -13.56 17.88 23.66
CA PRO A 373 -14.53 18.09 22.58
C PRO A 373 -14.16 19.10 21.47
N ASP A 374 -12.95 19.67 21.44
CA ASP A 374 -12.63 20.86 20.63
C ASP A 374 -11.57 20.66 19.52
N GLN A 375 -11.13 19.44 19.20
CA GLN A 375 -10.17 19.24 18.10
C GLN A 375 -10.89 18.95 16.77
N SER A 376 -10.85 19.91 15.86
CA SER A 376 -11.16 19.68 14.44
C SER A 376 -10.38 18.48 13.91
N PRO A 377 -10.98 17.60 13.08
CA PRO A 377 -10.30 16.41 12.59
C PRO A 377 -9.01 16.81 11.86
N CYS A 378 -7.87 16.32 12.34
CA CYS A 378 -6.59 16.51 11.68
C CYS A 378 -6.60 15.74 10.36
N LEU A 379 -6.63 16.46 9.24
CA LEU A 379 -6.55 15.85 7.91
C LEU A 379 -5.11 15.43 7.64
N LEU A 380 -4.92 14.13 7.42
CA LEU A 380 -3.61 13.55 7.12
C LEU A 380 -3.39 13.52 5.60
N PRO A 381 -2.44 14.29 5.04
CA PRO A 381 -2.13 14.28 3.62
C PRO A 381 -1.41 12.97 3.25
N GLY A 382 -2.17 11.98 2.76
CA GLY A 382 -1.75 10.59 2.72
C GLY A 382 -0.46 10.35 1.93
N PHE A 383 -0.38 10.84 0.67
CA PHE A 383 0.80 10.64 -0.18
C PHE A 383 2.04 11.37 0.34
N ARG A 384 1.88 12.51 0.99
CA ARG A 384 3.00 13.25 1.61
C ARG A 384 3.61 12.44 2.75
N VAL A 385 2.76 11.95 3.66
CA VAL A 385 3.20 11.12 4.79
C VAL A 385 3.79 9.80 4.31
N LEU A 386 3.18 9.18 3.30
CA LEU A 386 3.70 7.96 2.69
C LEU A 386 5.11 8.18 2.11
N SER A 387 5.31 9.27 1.36
CA SER A 387 6.62 9.64 0.81
C SER A 387 7.70 9.76 1.90
N ASP A 388 7.39 10.47 2.99
CA ASP A 388 8.30 10.66 4.13
C ASP A 388 8.69 9.33 4.80
N PHE A 389 7.79 8.35 4.81
CA PHE A 389 8.05 7.01 5.31
C PHE A 389 8.85 6.16 4.32
N LEU A 390 8.52 6.19 3.03
CA LEU A 390 9.26 5.45 1.99
C LEU A 390 10.71 5.92 1.87
N ALA A 391 10.98 7.21 2.13
CA ALA A 391 12.34 7.75 2.21
C ALA A 391 13.23 7.03 3.24
N ARG A 392 12.63 6.39 4.28
CA ARG A 392 13.34 5.62 5.32
C ARG A 392 13.52 4.14 4.97
N HIS A 393 12.99 3.72 3.82
CA HIS A 393 12.90 2.33 3.36
C HIS A 393 13.48 2.14 1.95
N VAL A 394 14.25 3.11 1.45
CA VAL A 394 14.90 3.11 0.13
C VAL A 394 15.89 1.97 -0.13
N HIS A 395 16.24 1.18 0.89
CA HIS A 395 17.11 0.01 0.80
C HIS A 395 16.35 -1.29 0.48
N ILE A 396 15.00 -1.27 0.51
CA ILE A 396 14.16 -2.45 0.31
C ILE A 396 13.72 -2.52 -1.16
N PRO A 397 14.22 -3.46 -1.99
CA PRO A 397 13.88 -3.51 -3.41
C PRO A 397 12.40 -3.82 -3.69
N GLU A 398 11.74 -4.60 -2.82
CA GLU A 398 10.32 -4.94 -2.95
C GLU A 398 9.42 -3.70 -2.85
N VAL A 399 9.84 -2.66 -2.12
CA VAL A 399 9.12 -1.39 -2.04
C VAL A 399 9.07 -0.72 -3.42
N TYR A 400 10.21 -0.65 -4.13
CA TYR A 400 10.24 -0.12 -5.50
C TYR A 400 9.39 -0.96 -6.44
N LEU A 401 9.46 -2.29 -6.34
CA LEU A 401 8.64 -3.18 -7.17
C LEU A 401 7.14 -2.91 -6.97
N ILE A 402 6.69 -2.76 -5.72
CA ILE A 402 5.29 -2.47 -5.39
C ILE A 402 4.87 -1.09 -5.94
N VAL A 403 5.67 -0.04 -5.73
CA VAL A 403 5.36 1.31 -6.22
C VAL A 403 5.38 1.35 -7.76
N SER A 404 6.32 0.68 -8.40
CA SER A 404 6.38 0.54 -9.87
C SER A 404 5.18 -0.23 -10.43
N THR A 405 4.70 -1.25 -9.73
CA THR A 405 3.47 -1.98 -10.11
C THR A 405 2.25 -1.05 -10.03
N PHE A 406 2.17 -0.23 -8.98
CA PHE A 406 1.14 0.79 -8.84
C PHE A 406 1.22 1.88 -9.92
N PHE A 407 2.42 2.32 -10.28
CA PHE A 407 2.66 3.25 -11.40
C PHE A 407 2.11 2.71 -12.73
N LEU A 408 2.33 1.42 -13.01
CA LEU A 408 1.83 0.72 -14.20
C LEU A 408 0.39 0.22 -14.07
N GLN A 409 -0.37 0.67 -13.06
CA GLN A 409 -1.76 0.27 -12.78
C GLN A 409 -2.00 -1.25 -12.79
N THR A 410 -0.99 -2.06 -12.48
CA THR A 410 -1.08 -3.52 -12.53
C THR A 410 -1.56 -4.09 -11.18
N PRO A 411 -2.40 -5.14 -11.15
CA PRO A 411 -2.87 -5.73 -9.91
C PRO A 411 -1.73 -6.24 -9.02
N LEU A 412 -1.56 -5.64 -7.84
CA LEU A 412 -0.51 -6.01 -6.87
C LEU A 412 -0.58 -7.47 -6.41
N THR A 413 -1.73 -8.12 -6.53
CA THR A 413 -1.95 -9.51 -6.15
C THR A 413 -1.18 -10.49 -7.02
N GLU A 414 -0.78 -10.08 -8.23
CA GLU A 414 -0.08 -10.92 -9.20
C GLU A 414 1.45 -10.90 -9.06
N LEU A 415 1.98 -10.15 -8.09
CA LEU A 415 3.41 -10.09 -7.74
C LEU A 415 3.98 -11.40 -7.13
N VAL A 416 3.28 -12.52 -7.28
CA VAL A 416 3.72 -13.82 -6.76
C VAL A 416 4.75 -14.41 -7.74
N ASP A 417 5.80 -15.05 -7.22
CA ASP A 417 6.86 -15.73 -7.99
C ASP A 417 7.79 -14.82 -8.84
N GLY A 418 7.90 -13.53 -8.50
CA GLY A 418 8.89 -12.64 -9.09
C GLY A 418 10.35 -12.99 -8.71
N PRO A 419 11.34 -12.60 -9.53
CA PRO A 419 12.76 -12.78 -9.19
C PRO A 419 13.12 -12.00 -7.92
N LYS A 420 13.98 -12.57 -7.07
CA LYS A 420 14.42 -11.95 -5.80
C LYS A 420 15.89 -11.50 -5.82
N ASP A 421 16.56 -11.63 -6.96
CA ASP A 421 18.01 -11.49 -7.06
C ASP A 421 18.47 -10.03 -7.08
N SER A 422 17.77 -9.16 -7.82
CA SER A 422 18.11 -7.73 -7.92
C SER A 422 16.88 -6.89 -8.29
N LEU A 423 16.95 -5.58 -7.98
CA LEU A 423 15.91 -4.64 -8.36
C LEU A 423 15.73 -4.56 -9.88
N ASP A 424 16.83 -4.59 -10.65
CA ASP A 424 16.77 -4.60 -12.11
C ASP A 424 15.98 -5.79 -12.65
N ALA A 425 16.24 -7.00 -12.13
CA ALA A 425 15.52 -8.20 -12.53
C ALA A 425 14.02 -8.11 -12.19
N MET A 426 13.68 -7.55 -11.03
CA MET A 426 12.30 -7.30 -10.61
C MET A 426 11.57 -6.33 -11.54
N LEU A 427 12.20 -5.18 -11.86
CA LEU A 427 11.60 -4.16 -12.72
C LEU A 427 11.48 -4.63 -14.17
N GLN A 428 12.48 -5.35 -14.69
CA GLN A 428 12.40 -5.97 -16.01
C GLN A 428 11.28 -7.02 -16.07
N TRP A 429 11.18 -7.90 -15.07
CA TRP A 429 10.08 -8.86 -14.99
C TRP A 429 8.71 -8.17 -15.00
N LEU A 430 8.56 -7.07 -14.26
CA LEU A 430 7.32 -6.30 -14.24
C LEU A 430 7.00 -5.70 -15.62
N LEU A 431 7.97 -5.12 -16.32
CA LEU A 431 7.78 -4.61 -17.68
C LEU A 431 7.31 -5.68 -18.67
N HIS A 432 7.67 -6.95 -18.49
CA HIS A 432 7.20 -8.04 -19.34
C HIS A 432 5.79 -8.54 -18.98
N LYS A 433 5.36 -8.36 -17.72
CA LYS A 433 4.11 -8.93 -17.19
C LYS A 433 2.97 -7.94 -16.97
N HIS A 434 3.26 -6.64 -16.94
CA HIS A 434 2.27 -5.62 -16.63
C HIS A 434 1.09 -5.61 -17.64
N HIS A 435 -0.07 -5.16 -17.17
CA HIS A 435 -1.28 -5.12 -17.98
C HIS A 435 -1.28 -3.92 -18.94
N THR A 436 -0.69 -4.11 -20.13
CA THR A 436 -0.63 -3.07 -21.18
C THR A 436 -2.00 -2.50 -21.52
N GLU A 437 -3.05 -3.33 -21.59
CA GLU A 437 -4.42 -2.87 -21.89
C GLU A 437 -4.98 -1.94 -20.81
N GLU A 438 -4.67 -2.19 -19.53
CA GLU A 438 -5.13 -1.34 -18.43
C GLU A 438 -4.41 0.01 -18.45
N VAL A 439 -3.11 0.03 -18.73
CA VAL A 439 -2.35 1.29 -18.91
C VAL A 439 -2.88 2.08 -20.10
N LEU A 440 -3.16 1.43 -21.24
CA LEU A 440 -3.74 2.12 -22.40
C LEU A 440 -5.15 2.67 -22.15
N ARG A 441 -5.93 2.02 -21.28
CA ARG A 441 -7.30 2.43 -20.94
C ARG A 441 -7.33 3.54 -19.88
N ALA A 442 -6.56 3.39 -18.81
CA ALA A 442 -6.62 4.23 -17.61
C ALA A 442 -5.43 5.21 -17.47
N GLY A 443 -4.40 5.08 -18.31
CA GLY A 443 -3.16 5.85 -18.25
C GLY A 443 -2.16 5.31 -17.22
N LEU A 444 -1.04 5.99 -17.04
CA LEU A 444 -0.10 5.76 -15.95
C LEU A 444 -0.60 6.42 -14.65
N CYS A 445 -0.28 5.84 -13.51
CA CYS A 445 -0.60 6.42 -12.20
C CYS A 445 0.44 7.47 -11.80
N THR A 446 0.09 8.76 -11.94
CA THR A 446 0.96 9.89 -11.60
C THR A 446 1.52 9.79 -10.18
N GLU A 447 0.71 9.44 -9.19
CA GLU A 447 1.13 9.32 -7.80
C GLU A 447 2.19 8.23 -7.60
N GLY A 448 2.12 7.13 -8.35
CA GLY A 448 3.17 6.10 -8.34
C GLY A 448 4.51 6.62 -8.85
N ALA A 449 4.50 7.41 -9.93
CA ALA A 449 5.70 8.05 -10.45
C ALA A 449 6.30 9.06 -9.45
N LEU A 450 5.45 9.85 -8.78
CA LEU A 450 5.88 10.80 -7.75
C LEU A 450 6.56 10.10 -6.57
N LEU A 451 6.00 8.98 -6.09
CA LEU A 451 6.62 8.18 -5.03
C LEU A 451 7.99 7.63 -5.45
N LEU A 452 8.14 7.15 -6.69
CA LEU A 452 9.44 6.70 -7.22
C LEU A 452 10.47 7.84 -7.25
N LEU A 453 10.07 9.04 -7.68
CA LEU A 453 10.95 10.21 -7.73
C LEU A 453 11.35 10.70 -6.33
N GLU A 454 10.44 10.68 -5.36
CA GLU A 454 10.77 11.03 -3.97
C GLU A 454 11.68 9.98 -3.32
N MET A 455 11.49 8.69 -3.61
CA MET A 455 12.43 7.64 -3.20
C MET A 455 13.82 7.82 -3.84
N LEU A 456 13.85 8.18 -5.14
CA LEU A 456 15.09 8.50 -5.86
C LEU A 456 15.82 9.68 -5.21
N LYS A 457 15.08 10.76 -4.90
CA LYS A 457 15.59 11.94 -4.18
C LYS A 457 16.12 11.58 -2.80
N ALA A 458 15.41 10.76 -2.03
CA ALA A 458 15.87 10.31 -0.72
C ALA A 458 17.18 9.51 -0.81
N THR A 459 17.32 8.66 -1.83
CA THR A 459 18.54 7.85 -2.05
C THR A 459 19.72 8.71 -2.48
N MET A 460 19.53 9.59 -3.47
CA MET A 460 20.59 10.44 -4.01
C MET A 460 21.11 11.50 -3.01
N ASN A 461 20.37 11.78 -1.96
CA ASN A 461 20.74 12.75 -0.93
C ASN A 461 21.32 12.11 0.35
N GLN A 462 21.48 10.79 0.41
CA GLN A 462 22.14 10.15 1.56
C GLN A 462 23.66 10.37 1.49
N PRO A 463 24.34 10.68 2.62
CA PRO A 463 25.79 10.74 2.65
C PRO A 463 26.35 9.35 2.41
N SER A 464 27.18 9.19 1.37
CA SER A 464 27.78 7.89 1.04
C SER A 464 28.60 7.40 2.24
N THR A 465 28.06 6.39 2.95
CA THR A 465 28.82 5.72 4.00
C THR A 465 29.72 4.72 3.30
N GLY A 466 31.04 4.90 3.41
CA GLY A 466 32.06 4.09 2.70
C GLY A 466 32.15 2.61 3.12
N SER A 467 31.07 2.02 3.61
CA SER A 467 30.94 0.59 3.90
C SER A 467 30.56 -0.19 2.63
N GLY A 468 31.11 -1.38 2.42
CA GLY A 468 30.80 -2.23 1.26
C GLY A 468 29.33 -2.66 1.13
N ASP A 469 28.52 -2.50 2.17
CA ASP A 469 27.07 -2.81 2.19
C ASP A 469 26.18 -1.73 1.54
N SER A 470 26.75 -0.60 1.08
CA SER A 470 26.02 0.50 0.42
C SER A 470 25.88 0.36 -1.10
N ALA A 471 26.07 -0.85 -1.66
CA ALA A 471 26.01 -1.07 -3.11
C ALA A 471 24.66 -0.65 -3.74
N TRP A 472 23.56 -0.80 -3.00
CA TRP A 472 22.21 -0.41 -3.42
C TRP A 472 22.04 1.10 -3.60
N GLU A 473 22.80 1.93 -2.86
CA GLU A 473 22.75 3.40 -2.97
C GLU A 473 23.10 3.87 -4.38
N ARG A 474 23.95 3.13 -5.09
CA ARG A 474 24.37 3.45 -6.46
C ARG A 474 23.52 2.74 -7.51
N THR A 475 23.16 1.49 -7.29
CA THR A 475 22.45 0.68 -8.30
C THR A 475 20.97 1.06 -8.40
N PHE A 476 20.26 1.21 -7.27
CA PHE A 476 18.81 1.44 -7.29
C PHE A 476 18.40 2.73 -8.00
N PRO A 477 19.06 3.89 -7.78
CA PRO A 477 18.76 5.10 -8.56
C PRO A 477 18.89 4.92 -10.07
N ALA A 478 19.91 4.17 -10.52
CA ALA A 478 20.11 3.87 -11.93
C ALA A 478 19.00 2.94 -12.47
N SER A 479 18.66 1.89 -11.73
CA SER A 479 17.56 0.96 -12.05
C SER A 479 16.24 1.67 -12.22
N VAL A 480 15.90 2.60 -11.30
CA VAL A 480 14.64 3.34 -11.33
C VAL A 480 14.59 4.29 -12.53
N LEU A 481 15.67 5.03 -12.83
CA LEU A 481 15.69 5.91 -14.00
C LEU A 481 15.66 5.15 -15.31
N GLN A 482 16.36 4.02 -15.41
CA GLN A 482 16.28 3.15 -16.57
C GLN A 482 14.85 2.61 -16.76
N PHE A 483 14.19 2.18 -15.68
CA PHE A 483 12.81 1.75 -15.70
C PHE A 483 11.87 2.87 -16.16
N LEU A 484 11.96 4.09 -15.60
CA LEU A 484 11.17 5.24 -16.04
C LEU A 484 11.40 5.56 -17.53
N GLY A 485 12.65 5.48 -18.01
CA GLY A 485 13.00 5.63 -19.42
C GLY A 485 12.33 4.59 -20.33
N LEU A 486 12.31 3.32 -19.92
CA LEU A 486 11.66 2.24 -20.66
C LEU A 486 10.13 2.36 -20.67
N VAL A 487 9.52 2.75 -19.53
CA VAL A 487 8.07 3.01 -19.46
C VAL A 487 7.71 4.21 -20.34
N HIS A 488 8.49 5.28 -20.30
CA HIS A 488 8.30 6.43 -21.19
C HIS A 488 8.43 6.03 -22.66
N GLY A 489 9.42 5.21 -23.03
CA GLY A 489 9.57 4.70 -24.39
C GLY A 489 8.38 3.85 -24.87
N THR A 490 7.71 3.16 -23.95
CA THR A 490 6.52 2.34 -24.24
C THR A 490 5.24 3.18 -24.31
N TYR A 491 5.10 4.17 -23.43
CA TYR A 491 3.93 5.04 -23.29
C TYR A 491 4.28 6.55 -23.39
N PRO A 492 4.87 7.03 -24.50
CA PRO A 492 5.40 8.40 -24.60
C PRO A 492 4.30 9.48 -24.63
N GLN A 493 3.09 9.08 -25.01
CA GLN A 493 1.95 10.00 -25.13
C GLN A 493 1.12 10.12 -23.84
N ASP A 494 1.47 9.38 -22.79
CA ASP A 494 0.74 9.43 -21.54
C ASP A 494 0.84 10.84 -20.90
N PRO A 495 -0.27 11.42 -20.39
CA PRO A 495 -0.26 12.75 -19.80
C PRO A 495 0.56 12.85 -18.50
N ALA A 496 0.84 11.74 -17.81
CA ALA A 496 1.61 11.74 -16.57
C ALA A 496 2.99 12.39 -16.73
N TRP A 497 3.64 12.21 -17.88
CA TRP A 497 4.95 12.80 -18.19
C TRP A 497 4.91 14.32 -18.30
N ARG A 498 3.75 14.90 -18.61
CA ARG A 498 3.53 16.35 -18.74
C ARG A 498 2.87 16.96 -17.49
N ALA A 499 2.59 16.15 -16.47
CA ALA A 499 1.95 16.61 -15.25
C ALA A 499 2.88 17.59 -14.50
N PRO A 500 2.39 18.76 -14.05
CA PRO A 500 3.22 19.75 -13.38
C PRO A 500 3.91 19.19 -12.13
N GLU A 501 3.18 18.42 -11.32
CA GLU A 501 3.70 17.78 -10.10
C GLU A 501 4.88 16.83 -10.41
N PHE A 502 4.78 16.08 -11.52
CA PHE A 502 5.85 15.16 -11.95
C PHE A 502 7.12 15.93 -12.32
N LEU A 503 6.98 16.97 -13.15
CA LEU A 503 8.10 17.80 -13.59
C LEU A 503 8.75 18.56 -12.43
N GLN A 504 7.94 19.09 -11.51
CA GLN A 504 8.42 19.77 -10.30
C GLN A 504 9.18 18.81 -9.39
N THR A 505 8.69 17.60 -9.20
CA THR A 505 9.35 16.58 -8.38
C THR A 505 10.64 16.12 -9.03
N LEU A 506 10.63 15.88 -10.35
CA LEU A 506 11.81 15.51 -11.14
C LEU A 506 12.91 16.57 -11.04
N ALA A 507 12.53 17.84 -11.20
CA ALA A 507 13.44 18.97 -11.01
C ALA A 507 13.98 18.99 -9.57
N ALA A 508 13.13 18.81 -8.55
CA ALA A 508 13.54 18.80 -7.15
C ALA A 508 14.60 17.73 -6.81
N VAL A 509 14.62 16.59 -7.52
CA VAL A 509 15.66 15.55 -7.37
C VAL A 509 17.06 16.07 -7.76
N THR A 510 17.12 17.03 -8.68
CA THR A 510 18.40 17.56 -9.21
C THR A 510 19.08 18.54 -8.25
N PHE A 511 18.35 19.09 -7.27
CA PHE A 511 18.89 20.03 -6.30
C PHE A 511 19.59 19.29 -5.16
N PRO A 512 20.85 19.63 -4.83
CA PRO A 512 21.53 19.03 -3.69
C PRO A 512 20.87 19.55 -2.40
N LEU A 513 20.58 18.66 -1.45
CA LEU A 513 20.14 19.07 -0.12
C LEU A 513 21.26 19.91 0.53
N GLY A 514 20.98 21.20 0.76
CA GLY A 514 21.86 22.07 1.54
C GLY A 514 22.08 21.44 2.92
N THR A 515 23.32 21.42 3.39
CA THR A 515 23.67 20.92 4.72
C THR A 515 22.84 21.69 5.74
N GLN A 516 21.77 21.07 6.23
CA GLN A 516 20.96 21.64 7.31
C GLN A 516 21.89 21.78 8.51
N LYS A 517 22.26 23.02 8.82
CA LYS A 517 22.92 23.39 10.06
C LYS A 517 21.90 23.05 11.16
N GLY A 518 22.23 22.00 11.93
CA GLY A 518 21.40 21.28 12.91
C GLY A 518 20.10 21.93 13.35
N ALA A 519 18.97 21.32 12.95
CA ALA A 519 17.70 21.53 13.64
C ALA A 519 17.72 20.72 14.96
N MET A 520 18.04 21.44 16.04
CA MET A 520 17.45 21.34 17.37
C MET A 520 17.10 19.92 17.87
N THR A 521 18.09 19.22 18.42
CA THR A 521 17.83 18.24 19.49
C THR A 521 17.38 19.04 20.72
N GLU A 522 16.08 19.01 21.04
CA GLU A 522 15.59 19.49 22.34
C GLU A 522 16.11 18.55 23.44
N SER A 523 17.24 18.92 24.03
CA SER A 523 17.73 18.39 25.29
C SER A 523 17.57 19.47 26.36
N ALA A 524 16.64 19.22 27.27
CA ALA A 524 16.52 19.71 28.64
C ALA A 524 17.24 21.01 29.05
N GLN A 525 16.42 21.97 29.46
CA GLN A 525 16.74 23.22 30.15
C GLN A 525 17.69 23.04 31.34
N ASN A 526 18.63 23.96 31.50
CA ASN A 526 19.02 24.54 32.79
C ASN A 526 19.63 25.94 32.58
N PRO A 527 19.18 26.99 33.30
CA PRO A 527 19.65 28.36 33.11
C PRO A 527 20.69 28.77 34.18
N SER A 528 21.76 29.47 33.78
CA SER A 528 22.41 30.49 34.63
C SER A 528 23.51 31.31 33.92
N SER A 529 23.15 32.55 33.53
CA SER A 529 23.91 33.81 33.75
C SER A 529 25.19 34.11 32.88
N PRO A 530 25.70 35.37 32.82
CA PRO A 530 25.47 36.26 31.66
C PRO A 530 26.75 36.93 31.06
N GLU A 531 26.54 37.59 29.91
CA GLU A 531 27.31 38.71 29.31
C GLU A 531 28.78 38.53 28.93
N ALA A 532 29.04 38.63 27.61
CA ALA A 532 30.11 39.46 27.06
C ALA A 532 29.76 39.85 25.62
N GLU A 533 29.53 41.15 25.40
CA GLU A 533 29.45 41.78 24.09
C GLU A 533 30.83 41.73 23.39
N ALA A 534 30.85 41.36 22.10
CA ALA A 534 31.97 41.69 21.23
C ALA A 534 31.45 41.89 19.79
N GLU A 535 31.84 43.04 19.26
CA GLU A 535 31.51 43.61 17.96
C GLU A 535 31.98 42.75 16.77
N GLY A 536 31.48 43.14 15.59
CA GLY A 536 31.54 42.37 14.36
C GLY A 536 32.92 42.07 13.81
N ASP A 537 32.96 41.01 12.99
CA ASP A 537 33.80 41.04 11.80
C ASP A 537 33.13 40.22 10.68
N ASN A 538 32.94 40.89 9.54
CA ASN A 538 32.52 40.29 8.29
C ASN A 538 33.80 39.87 7.56
N THR A 539 34.13 38.58 7.48
CA THR A 539 35.01 38.10 6.41
C THR A 539 35.03 36.58 6.28
N ALA A 540 35.07 36.15 5.02
CA ALA A 540 35.39 34.83 4.50
C ALA A 540 34.32 33.73 4.66
N GLU A 541 33.37 33.73 3.71
CA GLU A 541 32.80 32.48 3.20
C GLU A 541 33.96 31.60 2.70
N GLY A 542 34.41 30.69 3.56
CA GLY A 542 35.37 29.66 3.21
C GLY A 542 34.82 28.79 2.08
N LEU A 543 35.57 28.71 0.99
CA LEU A 543 35.40 27.80 -0.13
C LEU A 543 35.09 26.38 0.37
N GLN A 544 33.82 26.00 0.39
CA GLN A 544 33.43 24.60 0.53
C GLN A 544 33.75 23.90 -0.79
N ALA A 545 34.57 22.85 -0.71
CA ALA A 545 34.86 21.96 -1.82
C ALA A 545 33.53 21.47 -2.45
N PRO A 546 33.43 21.34 -3.78
CA PRO A 546 32.21 20.90 -4.43
C PRO A 546 31.87 19.49 -3.96
N ALA A 547 30.71 19.33 -3.33
CA ALA A 547 30.20 18.02 -2.92
C ALA A 547 30.27 17.06 -4.10
N GLU A 548 30.96 15.93 -3.93
CA GLU A 548 31.09 14.90 -4.97
C GLU A 548 29.68 14.51 -5.47
N SER A 549 29.40 14.79 -6.73
CA SER A 549 28.07 14.56 -7.31
C SER A 549 27.79 13.07 -7.45
N HIS A 550 26.64 12.60 -6.98
CA HIS A 550 26.20 11.21 -7.14
C HIS A 550 26.31 10.74 -8.61
N PRO A 551 26.81 9.53 -8.90
CA PRO A 551 27.08 9.06 -10.27
C PRO A 551 25.83 9.06 -11.17
N THR A 552 24.66 8.83 -10.58
CA THR A 552 23.36 8.80 -11.26
C THR A 552 22.87 10.19 -11.72
N ARG A 553 23.51 11.29 -11.30
CA ARG A 553 23.11 12.64 -11.71
C ARG A 553 23.19 12.84 -13.22
N LYS A 554 24.16 12.17 -13.88
CA LYS A 554 24.26 12.15 -15.34
C LYS A 554 23.06 11.46 -16.00
N GLN A 555 22.66 10.29 -15.49
CA GLN A 555 21.49 9.55 -16.00
C GLN A 555 20.19 10.32 -15.78
N LEU A 556 20.06 11.02 -14.65
CA LEU A 556 18.92 11.90 -14.39
C LEU A 556 18.84 13.03 -15.41
N LYS A 557 19.98 13.66 -15.74
CA LYS A 557 20.07 14.66 -16.80
C LYS A 557 19.70 14.08 -18.16
N GLU A 558 20.23 12.93 -18.53
CA GLU A 558 19.92 12.24 -19.78
C GLU A 558 18.42 11.92 -19.88
N PHE A 559 17.78 11.48 -18.80
CA PHE A 559 16.34 11.24 -18.74
C PHE A 559 15.51 12.54 -18.87
N MET A 560 15.89 13.62 -18.19
CA MET A 560 15.25 14.93 -18.37
C MET A 560 15.39 15.44 -19.82
N GLN A 561 16.57 15.28 -20.43
CA GLN A 561 16.82 15.64 -21.82
C GLN A 561 15.95 14.82 -22.79
N LEU A 562 15.76 13.53 -22.52
CA LEU A 562 14.85 12.66 -23.28
C LEU A 562 13.41 13.20 -23.25
N LEU A 563 12.89 13.54 -22.06
CA LEU A 563 11.55 14.10 -21.91
C LEU A 563 11.40 15.46 -22.62
N LEU A 564 12.37 16.37 -22.43
CA LEU A 564 12.38 17.68 -23.06
C LEU A 564 12.38 17.57 -24.59
N ARG A 565 13.19 16.67 -25.15
CA ARG A 565 13.25 16.44 -26.60
C ARG A 565 11.88 16.06 -27.16
N GLU A 566 11.18 15.15 -26.49
CA GLU A 566 9.84 14.68 -26.90
C GLU A 566 8.76 15.76 -26.76
N PHE A 567 8.85 16.61 -25.73
CA PHE A 567 7.94 17.76 -25.61
C PHE A 567 8.13 18.75 -26.75
N LEU A 568 9.36 18.92 -27.24
CA LEU A 568 9.71 19.88 -28.31
C LEU A 568 9.45 19.36 -29.73
N LEU A 569 9.32 18.04 -29.92
CA LEU A 569 9.04 17.38 -31.21
C LEU A 569 7.57 17.53 -31.70
N GLY A 570 6.63 17.91 -30.83
CA GLY A 570 5.22 18.08 -31.18
C GLY A 570 4.92 19.23 -32.16
N ALA A 571 3.75 19.16 -32.81
CA ALA A 571 3.25 20.24 -33.66
C ALA A 571 3.07 21.55 -32.86
N PRO A 572 3.38 22.73 -33.45
CA PRO A 572 3.39 24.00 -32.73
C PRO A 572 2.03 24.30 -32.10
N ASN A 573 1.98 24.25 -30.77
CA ASN A 573 0.81 24.55 -29.94
C ASN A 573 1.27 25.39 -28.73
N PRO A 574 0.58 26.47 -28.35
CA PRO A 574 0.93 27.22 -27.13
C PRO A 574 1.02 26.34 -25.87
N LYS A 575 0.25 25.25 -25.79
CA LYS A 575 0.33 24.29 -24.66
C LYS A 575 1.58 23.41 -24.67
N GLN A 576 2.32 23.35 -25.78
CA GLN A 576 3.54 22.55 -25.94
C GLN A 576 4.68 23.05 -25.05
N TRP A 577 4.69 24.35 -24.71
CA TRP A 577 5.73 25.00 -23.92
C TRP A 577 5.54 24.90 -22.41
N MET A 578 4.33 24.55 -21.97
CA MET A 578 3.99 24.46 -20.54
C MET A 578 4.95 23.54 -19.76
N PRO A 579 5.37 22.36 -20.25
CA PRO A 579 6.35 21.52 -19.53
C PRO A 579 7.70 22.20 -19.32
N LEU A 580 8.21 22.92 -20.33
CA LEU A 580 9.47 23.66 -20.21
C LEU A 580 9.33 24.82 -19.22
N GLU A 581 8.22 25.55 -19.26
CA GLU A 581 7.94 26.63 -18.31
C GLU A 581 7.84 26.12 -16.87
N VAL A 582 7.12 25.01 -16.66
CA VAL A 582 7.03 24.38 -15.34
C VAL A 582 8.40 23.93 -14.85
N LEU A 583 9.23 23.32 -15.71
CA LEU A 583 10.59 22.92 -15.34
C LEU A 583 11.47 24.13 -15.00
N LEU A 584 11.39 25.22 -15.76
CA LEU A 584 12.17 26.43 -15.47
C LEU A 584 11.77 27.05 -14.12
N GLU A 585 10.48 27.04 -13.78
CA GLU A 585 10.00 27.57 -12.49
C GLU A 585 10.08 26.56 -11.33
N ALA A 586 10.40 25.30 -11.61
CA ALA A 586 10.49 24.27 -10.59
C ALA A 586 11.74 24.47 -9.71
N SER A 587 11.50 24.73 -8.42
CA SER A 587 12.57 24.77 -7.42
C SER A 587 12.03 24.36 -6.05
N PRO A 588 12.81 23.63 -5.24
CA PRO A 588 12.49 23.39 -3.83
C PRO A 588 12.40 24.71 -3.03
N ASP A 589 11.58 24.72 -1.98
CA ASP A 589 11.40 25.89 -1.10
C ASP A 589 12.70 26.39 -0.46
N ASN A 590 13.63 25.48 -0.21
CA ASN A 590 14.93 25.74 0.41
C ASN A 590 16.07 26.00 -0.60
N ALA A 591 15.79 26.06 -1.90
CA ALA A 591 16.81 26.29 -2.92
C ALA A 591 17.32 27.73 -2.89
N THR A 592 18.65 27.91 -2.89
CA THR A 592 19.29 29.22 -2.96
C THR A 592 19.08 29.87 -4.33
N SER A 593 19.15 31.20 -4.40
CA SER A 593 19.05 31.92 -5.68
C SER A 593 20.11 31.47 -6.69
N GLN A 594 21.33 31.11 -6.24
CA GLN A 594 22.38 30.59 -7.11
C GLN A 594 22.01 29.22 -7.69
N GLN A 595 21.54 28.28 -6.86
CA GLN A 595 21.09 26.96 -7.34
C GLN A 595 19.95 27.07 -8.35
N LYS A 596 19.02 28.01 -8.14
CA LYS A 596 17.93 28.27 -9.10
C LYS A 596 18.46 28.77 -10.44
N ARG A 597 19.44 29.68 -10.43
CA ARG A 597 20.11 30.18 -11.65
C ARG A 597 20.84 29.07 -12.39
N ASP A 598 21.62 28.26 -11.68
CA ASP A 598 22.41 27.19 -12.28
C ASP A 598 21.52 26.12 -12.90
N PHE A 599 20.44 25.74 -12.21
CA PHE A 599 19.45 24.79 -12.73
C PHE A 599 18.73 25.33 -13.98
N GLN A 600 18.22 26.57 -13.95
CA GLN A 600 17.56 27.17 -15.12
C GLN A 600 18.54 27.27 -16.31
N SER A 601 19.79 27.65 -16.06
CA SER A 601 20.82 27.73 -17.10
C SER A 601 21.12 26.36 -17.70
N GLU A 602 21.21 25.31 -16.89
CA GLU A 602 21.44 23.94 -17.35
C GLU A 602 20.29 23.41 -18.22
N ILE A 603 19.03 23.68 -17.84
CA ILE A 603 17.85 23.31 -18.64
C ILE A 603 17.84 24.06 -19.98
N LEU A 604 18.14 25.36 -19.96
CA LEU A 604 18.21 26.18 -21.17
C LEU A 604 19.33 25.71 -22.12
N LEU A 605 20.54 25.47 -21.60
CA LEU A 605 21.66 24.93 -22.38
C LEU A 605 21.33 23.54 -22.96
N SER A 606 20.75 22.65 -22.14
CA SER A 606 20.32 21.33 -22.61
C SER A 606 19.26 21.44 -23.72
N THR A 607 18.37 22.43 -23.64
CA THR A 607 17.37 22.68 -24.68
C THR A 607 18.00 23.18 -25.98
N MET A 608 19.04 24.03 -25.89
CA MET A 608 19.83 24.44 -27.06
C MET A 608 20.51 23.23 -27.71
N GLU A 609 21.17 22.37 -26.93
CA GLU A 609 21.80 21.13 -27.41
C GLU A 609 20.80 20.22 -28.14
N ILE A 610 19.58 20.09 -27.62
CA ILE A 610 18.49 19.32 -28.26
C ILE A 610 18.15 19.92 -29.63
N PHE A 611 17.98 21.23 -29.75
CA PHE A 611 17.71 21.87 -31.04
C PHE A 611 18.87 21.70 -32.04
N HIS A 612 20.13 21.80 -31.60
CA HIS A 612 21.28 21.52 -32.46
C HIS A 612 21.29 20.07 -32.95
N LEU A 613 21.05 19.09 -32.07
CA LEU A 613 21.00 17.67 -32.44
C LEU A 613 19.88 17.38 -33.45
N MET A 614 18.72 18.02 -33.26
CA MET A 614 17.58 17.89 -34.17
C MET A 614 17.82 18.56 -35.53
N SER A 615 18.55 19.69 -35.57
CA SER A 615 18.92 20.37 -36.81
C SER A 615 20.12 19.70 -37.53
N GLY A 616 20.96 18.99 -36.79
CA GLY A 616 22.19 18.33 -37.26
C GLY A 616 22.00 17.06 -38.08
N GLY A 617 20.76 16.58 -38.28
CA GLY A 617 20.44 15.49 -39.22
C GLY A 617 20.84 15.78 -40.68
N HIS A 618 21.19 17.04 -41.01
CA HIS A 618 21.71 17.45 -42.31
C HIS A 618 23.24 17.50 -42.44
N ALA A 619 24.01 17.17 -41.39
CA ALA A 619 25.47 17.36 -41.36
C ALA A 619 26.31 16.07 -41.33
N SER A 620 25.82 14.97 -41.92
CA SER A 620 26.67 13.80 -42.27
C SER A 620 26.82 13.68 -43.79
N MET A 621 27.61 14.57 -44.38
CA MET A 621 28.19 14.37 -45.72
C MET A 621 29.69 14.61 -45.65
N LEU A 622 30.42 13.64 -45.08
CA LEU A 622 31.79 13.40 -45.47
C LEU A 622 31.84 12.11 -46.30
N ARG A 623 31.84 12.32 -47.62
CA ARG A 623 32.50 11.50 -48.64
C ARG A 623 32.01 10.04 -48.78
N GLY A 624 31.05 9.84 -49.69
CA GLY A 624 30.79 8.53 -50.28
C GLY A 624 29.52 8.52 -51.12
N SER A 625 29.67 8.58 -52.44
CA SER A 625 28.60 8.58 -53.44
C SER A 625 27.52 7.51 -53.21
N ARG A 626 26.26 7.93 -52.98
CA ARG A 626 25.04 7.30 -53.51
C ARG A 626 23.83 8.19 -53.23
N GLU A 627 22.97 8.34 -54.24
CA GLU A 627 21.76 9.16 -54.24
C GLU A 627 20.80 8.81 -53.07
N PRO A 628 20.12 9.78 -52.44
CA PRO A 628 19.12 9.49 -51.42
C PRO A 628 17.77 9.16 -52.07
N GLN A 629 17.20 8.01 -51.71
CA GLN A 629 15.78 7.71 -51.93
C GLN A 629 14.91 8.54 -50.98
N PRO A 630 13.73 9.04 -51.41
CA PRO A 630 12.83 9.78 -50.55
C PRO A 630 11.92 8.82 -49.78
N ASN A 631 11.60 9.19 -48.54
CA ASN A 631 10.51 8.72 -47.66
C ASN A 631 10.94 7.88 -46.44
N ALA A 632 11.15 8.57 -45.32
CA ALA A 632 10.61 8.25 -43.98
C ALA A 632 11.08 9.25 -42.89
N GLU A 633 12.19 9.96 -43.10
CA GLU A 633 12.86 10.76 -42.04
C GLU A 633 12.56 12.27 -42.04
N ALA A 634 11.73 12.77 -42.97
CA ALA A 634 11.41 14.20 -43.08
C ALA A 634 10.49 14.75 -41.96
N ALA A 635 10.10 13.94 -40.97
CA ALA A 635 9.12 14.29 -39.94
C ALA A 635 9.71 14.77 -38.60
N ALA A 636 11.04 14.82 -38.44
CA ALA A 636 11.69 15.07 -37.14
C ALA A 636 12.43 16.42 -37.01
N ALA A 637 12.24 17.37 -37.94
CA ALA A 637 12.82 18.71 -37.82
C ALA A 637 11.97 19.59 -36.86
N PRO A 638 12.58 20.32 -35.92
CA PRO A 638 11.85 21.22 -35.04
C PRO A 638 11.24 22.35 -35.86
N SER A 639 10.00 22.73 -35.56
CA SER A 639 9.37 23.85 -36.27
C SER A 639 10.15 25.15 -36.03
N LEU A 640 10.34 25.96 -37.08
CA LEU A 640 11.04 27.26 -36.98
C LEU A 640 10.34 28.21 -35.99
N ALA A 641 9.03 28.09 -35.84
CA ALA A 641 8.25 28.80 -34.84
C ALA A 641 8.65 28.41 -33.41
N ASN A 642 8.92 27.12 -33.16
CA ASN A 642 9.35 26.64 -31.85
C ASN A 642 10.74 27.17 -31.47
N ILE A 643 11.67 27.18 -32.44
CA ILE A 643 13.00 27.76 -32.25
C ILE A 643 12.91 29.25 -31.91
N SER A 644 12.10 30.01 -32.66
CA SER A 644 11.90 31.44 -32.42
C SER A 644 11.33 31.72 -31.02
N HIS A 645 10.34 30.95 -30.58
CA HIS A 645 9.74 31.07 -29.25
C HIS A 645 10.76 30.77 -28.14
N PHE A 646 11.53 29.69 -28.28
CA PHE A 646 12.58 29.35 -27.33
C PHE A 646 13.65 30.44 -27.21
N ILE A 647 14.08 31.02 -28.35
CA ILE A 647 15.04 32.13 -28.37
C ILE A 647 14.50 33.35 -27.63
N GLN A 648 13.23 33.70 -27.81
CA GLN A 648 12.62 34.79 -27.04
C GLN A 648 12.66 34.51 -25.54
N LYS A 649 12.42 33.26 -25.12
CA LYS A 649 12.50 32.82 -23.72
C LYS A 649 13.94 32.85 -23.18
N LEU A 650 14.92 32.45 -23.97
CA LEU A 650 16.35 32.58 -23.62
C LEU A 650 16.71 34.04 -23.33
N VAL A 651 16.29 34.96 -24.19
CA VAL A 651 16.53 36.40 -24.00
C VAL A 651 15.81 36.91 -22.74
N GLU A 652 14.56 36.51 -22.49
CA GLU A 652 13.83 36.86 -21.26
C GLU A 652 14.58 36.39 -19.99
N LYS A 653 15.09 35.15 -20.00
CA LYS A 653 15.84 34.58 -18.86
C LYS A 653 17.24 35.19 -18.69
N LEU A 654 17.87 35.64 -19.78
CA LEU A 654 19.10 36.43 -19.73
C LEU A 654 18.87 37.79 -19.06
N TYR A 655 17.82 38.52 -19.48
CA TYR A 655 17.51 39.85 -18.94
C TYR A 655 17.05 39.82 -17.49
N SER A 656 16.33 38.77 -17.07
CA SER A 656 15.95 38.57 -15.66
C SER A 656 17.11 38.12 -14.76
N GLY A 657 18.30 37.88 -15.31
CA GLY A 657 19.48 37.46 -14.55
C GLY A 657 19.45 36.00 -14.10
N MET A 658 18.59 35.17 -14.71
CA MET A 658 18.46 33.76 -14.39
C MET A 658 19.40 32.85 -15.19
N PHE A 659 19.95 33.34 -16.30
CA PHE A 659 20.97 32.66 -17.09
C PHE A 659 22.39 33.03 -16.61
N SER A 660 23.13 32.07 -16.05
CA SER A 660 24.47 32.25 -15.47
C SER A 660 25.61 31.87 -16.41
N ALA A 661 25.34 31.18 -17.53
CA ALA A 661 26.35 30.81 -18.52
C ALA A 661 26.73 31.99 -19.44
N ASP A 662 27.83 31.84 -20.20
CA ASP A 662 28.33 32.87 -21.10
C ASP A 662 27.28 33.22 -22.19
N PRO A 663 26.85 34.49 -22.30
CA PRO A 663 25.92 34.95 -23.33
C PRO A 663 26.33 34.62 -24.78
N ARG A 664 27.62 34.35 -25.03
CA ARG A 664 28.11 33.90 -26.35
C ARG A 664 27.39 32.64 -26.84
N HIS A 665 27.00 31.72 -25.95
CA HIS A 665 26.24 30.53 -26.33
C HIS A 665 24.90 30.91 -27.00
N ILE A 666 24.19 31.90 -26.43
CA ILE A 666 22.92 32.38 -26.97
C ILE A 666 23.16 33.08 -28.32
N LEU A 667 24.21 33.89 -28.42
CA LEU A 667 24.56 34.59 -29.66
C LEU A 667 24.87 33.62 -30.80
N LEU A 668 25.71 32.61 -30.57
CA LEU A 668 26.02 31.58 -31.56
C LEU A 668 24.77 30.82 -32.01
N PHE A 669 23.93 30.40 -31.05
CA PHE A 669 22.69 29.69 -31.33
C PHE A 669 21.72 30.49 -32.21
N ILE A 670 21.55 31.80 -31.92
CA ILE A 670 20.71 32.66 -32.73
C ILE A 670 21.28 32.83 -34.15
N THR A 671 22.59 33.07 -34.27
CA THR A 671 23.28 33.25 -35.56
C THR A 671 23.19 32.00 -36.45
N GLU A 672 23.44 30.81 -35.88
CA GLU A 672 23.28 29.54 -36.59
C GLU A 672 21.85 29.35 -37.12
N HIS A 673 20.84 29.63 -36.30
CA HIS A 673 19.45 29.48 -36.73
C HIS A 673 18.97 30.59 -37.67
N ILE A 674 19.55 31.80 -37.64
CA ILE A 674 19.34 32.81 -38.69
C ILE A 674 19.80 32.26 -40.04
N MET A 675 20.99 31.66 -40.10
CA MET A 675 21.51 31.04 -41.33
C MET A 675 20.59 29.93 -41.84
N VAL A 676 20.16 29.02 -40.95
CA VAL A 676 19.22 27.94 -41.31
C VAL A 676 17.89 28.49 -41.85
N VAL A 677 17.35 29.58 -41.30
CA VAL A 677 16.10 30.18 -41.79
C VAL A 677 16.29 30.91 -43.12
N ILE A 678 17.46 31.53 -43.34
CA ILE A 678 17.80 32.18 -44.61
C ILE A 678 17.91 31.15 -45.74
N GLU A 679 18.46 29.98 -45.47
CA GLU A 679 18.61 28.90 -46.45
C GLU A 679 17.29 28.14 -46.73
N ASN A 680 16.35 28.12 -45.77
CA ASN A 680 15.07 27.43 -45.91
C ASN A 680 14.00 28.27 -46.63
N ALA A 681 13.29 27.66 -47.59
CA ALA A 681 12.17 28.25 -48.31
C ALA A 681 10.84 27.99 -47.58
N SER A 682 10.60 28.68 -46.46
CA SER A 682 9.32 28.57 -45.70
C SER A 682 8.44 29.81 -45.85
N SER A 683 7.12 29.63 -45.74
CA SER A 683 6.14 30.73 -45.81
C SER A 683 6.13 31.63 -44.56
N GLN A 684 6.75 31.19 -43.45
CA GLN A 684 6.87 31.96 -42.20
C GLN A 684 8.23 32.66 -42.03
N LYS A 685 9.07 32.62 -43.07
CA LYS A 685 10.46 33.07 -43.07
C LYS A 685 10.63 34.50 -42.52
N ASP A 686 9.88 35.47 -43.02
CA ASP A 686 10.07 36.88 -42.67
C ASP A 686 9.74 37.16 -41.19
N THR A 687 8.64 36.58 -40.68
CA THR A 687 8.24 36.76 -39.28
C THR A 687 9.25 36.15 -38.32
N VAL A 688 9.75 34.95 -38.62
CA VAL A 688 10.75 34.26 -37.79
C VAL A 688 12.09 35.00 -37.85
N ILE A 689 12.57 35.38 -39.04
CA ILE A 689 13.82 36.13 -39.20
C ILE A 689 13.79 37.45 -38.41
N ASN A 690 12.71 38.21 -38.49
CA ASN A 690 12.57 39.47 -37.75
C ASN A 690 12.62 39.24 -36.23
N ALA A 691 11.99 38.18 -35.74
CA ALA A 691 12.03 37.82 -34.32
C ALA A 691 13.43 37.36 -33.87
N LEU A 692 14.16 36.62 -34.71
CA LEU A 692 15.53 36.20 -34.44
C LEU A 692 16.50 37.39 -34.40
N TYR A 693 16.47 38.29 -35.38
CA TYR A 693 17.30 39.51 -35.36
C TYR A 693 16.95 40.43 -34.18
N SER A 694 15.66 40.58 -33.86
CA SER A 694 15.24 41.32 -32.66
C SER A 694 15.84 40.73 -31.38
N SER A 695 15.90 39.41 -31.28
CA SER A 695 16.49 38.70 -30.15
C SER A 695 18.02 38.82 -30.13
N LEU A 696 18.69 38.65 -31.28
CA LEU A 696 20.13 38.85 -31.44
C LEU A 696 20.56 40.24 -30.98
N ASN A 697 19.87 41.27 -31.47
CA ASN A 697 20.13 42.67 -31.14
C ASN A 697 20.02 42.94 -29.64
N LYS A 698 19.01 42.37 -28.98
CA LYS A 698 18.84 42.49 -27.53
C LYS A 698 19.99 41.85 -26.76
N VAL A 699 20.43 40.64 -27.14
CA VAL A 699 21.54 39.94 -26.47
C VAL A 699 22.86 40.71 -26.63
N ILE A 700 23.13 41.25 -27.82
CA ILE A 700 24.33 42.10 -28.07
C ILE A 700 24.29 43.33 -27.16
N LEU A 701 23.18 44.08 -27.14
CA LEU A 701 23.06 45.28 -26.30
C LEU A 701 23.14 44.96 -24.81
N TYR A 702 22.51 43.87 -24.36
CA TYR A 702 22.62 43.40 -22.99
C TYR A 702 24.08 43.15 -22.59
N SER A 703 24.83 42.46 -23.46
CA SER A 703 26.22 42.10 -23.19
C SER A 703 27.15 43.32 -23.14
N LEU A 704 26.95 44.30 -24.03
CA LEU A 704 27.78 45.52 -24.09
C LEU A 704 27.42 46.58 -23.04
N SER A 705 26.19 46.55 -22.51
CA SER A 705 25.70 47.57 -21.56
C SER A 705 26.05 47.30 -20.10
N LYS A 706 26.58 46.11 -19.77
CA LYS A 706 26.94 45.77 -18.39
C LYS A 706 28.10 46.63 -17.85
N PRO A 707 28.14 46.88 -16.53
CA PRO A 707 29.34 47.45 -15.90
C PRO A 707 30.47 46.39 -15.91
N HIS A 708 31.66 46.79 -16.37
CA HIS A 708 32.83 45.91 -16.47
C HIS A 708 33.87 46.37 -15.43
N GLN A 709 33.75 45.90 -14.19
CA GLN A 709 34.59 46.30 -13.06
C GLN A 709 35.60 45.22 -12.65
N SER A 710 35.34 43.96 -12.98
CA SER A 710 36.22 42.82 -12.69
C SER A 710 36.95 42.30 -13.94
N LEU A 711 38.08 41.61 -13.72
CA LEU A 711 38.85 40.97 -14.81
C LEU A 711 38.00 39.95 -15.59
N SER A 712 37.14 39.19 -14.91
CA SER A 712 36.22 38.24 -15.55
C SER A 712 35.23 38.93 -16.47
N GLU A 713 34.71 40.10 -16.08
CA GLU A 713 33.78 40.88 -16.90
C GLU A 713 34.50 41.48 -18.12
N CYS A 714 35.73 41.97 -17.98
CA CYS A 714 36.52 42.46 -19.11
C CYS A 714 36.83 41.35 -20.13
N LEU A 715 37.15 40.13 -19.68
CA LEU A 715 37.34 38.98 -20.56
C LEU A 715 36.03 38.58 -21.27
N SER A 716 34.90 38.63 -20.57
CA SER A 716 33.60 38.38 -21.19
C SER A 716 33.26 39.43 -22.26
N LEU A 717 33.56 40.71 -22.00
CA LEU A 717 33.37 41.78 -22.98
C LEU A 717 34.24 41.57 -24.22
N LEU A 718 35.51 41.23 -24.05
CA LEU A 718 36.41 40.93 -25.16
C LEU A 718 35.85 39.80 -26.03
N SER A 719 35.39 38.72 -25.40
CA SER A 719 34.77 37.60 -26.14
C SER A 719 33.53 38.01 -26.94
N ILE A 720 32.77 38.99 -26.48
CA ILE A 720 31.58 39.51 -27.19
C ILE A 720 31.99 40.43 -28.35
N LEU A 721 33.04 41.25 -28.18
CA LEU A 721 33.59 42.07 -29.26
C LEU A 721 34.21 41.19 -30.37
N ASP A 722 34.94 40.15 -29.99
CA ASP A 722 35.48 39.15 -30.92
C ASP A 722 34.34 38.47 -31.69
N PHE A 723 33.25 38.10 -31.01
CA PHE A 723 32.06 37.54 -31.67
C PHE A 723 31.45 38.51 -32.70
N LEU A 724 31.34 39.81 -32.38
CA LEU A 724 30.82 40.82 -33.32
C LEU A 724 31.72 40.98 -34.54
N GLN A 725 33.03 40.83 -34.37
CA GLN A 725 34.00 40.85 -35.46
C GLN A 725 33.92 39.59 -36.32
N GLU A 726 33.79 38.41 -35.70
CA GLU A 726 33.68 37.12 -36.39
C GLU A 726 32.40 36.99 -37.22
N HIS A 727 31.27 37.52 -36.73
CA HIS A 727 29.95 37.38 -37.35
C HIS A 727 29.37 38.69 -37.91
N TRP A 728 30.23 39.63 -38.32
CA TRP A 728 29.83 40.96 -38.78
C TRP A 728 28.87 40.92 -39.99
N ASP A 729 29.04 39.93 -40.87
CA ASP A 729 28.26 39.71 -42.08
C ASP A 729 26.81 39.33 -41.80
N ILE A 730 26.58 38.64 -40.68
CA ILE A 730 25.24 38.27 -40.21
C ILE A 730 24.64 39.39 -39.36
N VAL A 731 25.41 39.97 -38.44
CA VAL A 731 24.92 41.02 -37.51
C VAL A 731 24.52 42.29 -38.28
N PHE A 732 25.29 42.69 -39.29
CA PHE A 732 25.01 43.88 -40.11
C PHE A 732 24.39 43.54 -41.47
N ALA A 733 23.78 42.37 -41.61
CA ALA A 733 23.07 41.96 -42.82
C ALA A 733 21.91 42.94 -43.15
N THR A 734 21.53 43.01 -44.43
CA THR A 734 20.41 43.85 -44.90
C THR A 734 19.08 43.52 -44.22
N TYR A 735 18.91 42.28 -43.79
CA TYR A 735 17.73 41.83 -43.03
C TYR A 735 17.70 42.35 -41.58
N ASN A 736 18.82 42.84 -41.03
CA ASN A 736 18.90 43.45 -39.69
C ASN A 736 18.92 44.99 -39.74
N SER A 737 17.88 45.60 -40.31
CA SER A 737 17.81 47.05 -40.55
C SER A 737 17.23 47.89 -39.40
N ASN A 738 17.29 47.39 -38.16
CA ASN A 738 16.72 48.11 -37.03
C ASN A 738 17.56 49.34 -36.63
N ALA A 739 17.09 50.53 -36.99
CA ALA A 739 17.78 51.79 -36.72
C ALA A 739 18.01 52.06 -35.22
N SER A 740 17.07 51.67 -34.34
CA SER A 740 17.22 51.84 -32.89
C SER A 740 18.35 50.98 -32.33
N PHE A 741 18.49 49.75 -32.82
CA PHE A 741 19.60 48.87 -32.43
C PHE A 741 20.95 49.48 -32.83
N LEU A 742 21.10 49.94 -34.07
CA LEU A 742 22.36 50.55 -34.55
C LEU A 742 22.75 51.78 -33.72
N MET A 743 21.79 52.63 -33.37
CA MET A 743 22.05 53.80 -32.52
C MET A 743 22.49 53.40 -31.10
N CYS A 744 21.82 52.41 -30.49
CA CYS A 744 22.20 51.89 -29.17
C CYS A 744 23.58 51.20 -29.19
N LEU A 745 23.87 50.44 -30.24
CA LEU A 745 25.16 49.75 -30.43
C LEU A 745 26.30 50.77 -30.54
N MET A 746 26.13 51.80 -31.37
CA MET A 746 27.09 52.90 -31.50
C MET A 746 27.32 53.61 -30.16
N HIS A 747 26.26 53.85 -29.39
CA HIS A 747 26.37 54.43 -28.05
C HIS A 747 27.17 53.55 -27.09
N CYS A 748 26.90 52.23 -27.06
CA CYS A 748 27.67 51.28 -26.26
C CYS A 748 29.15 51.25 -26.65
N LEU A 749 29.47 51.20 -27.94
CA LEU A 749 30.85 51.22 -28.44
C LEU A 749 31.57 52.53 -28.09
N LEU A 750 30.89 53.68 -28.19
CA LEU A 750 31.44 54.98 -27.78
C LEU A 750 31.75 55.01 -26.28
N LEU A 751 30.85 54.50 -25.44
CA LEU A 751 31.08 54.39 -23.99
C LEU A 751 32.24 53.48 -23.65
N LEU A 752 32.46 52.42 -24.42
CA LEU A 752 33.61 51.53 -24.26
C LEU A 752 34.92 52.18 -24.69
N SER A 753 34.90 53.04 -25.73
CA SER A 753 36.09 53.78 -26.18
C SER A 753 36.49 54.93 -25.24
N ALA A 754 35.55 55.42 -24.42
CA ALA A 754 35.75 56.52 -23.50
C ALA A 754 36.18 56.07 -22.08
N ARG A 755 36.16 54.76 -21.81
CA ARG A 755 36.65 54.13 -20.58
C ARG A 755 38.03 53.54 -20.86
#